data_AF-A0A9P5TIB7-F1
#
_entry.id   AF-A0A9P5TIB7-F1
#
_cell.length_a   1.000
_cell.length_b   1.000
_cell.length_c   1.000
_cell.angle_alpha   90.00
_cell.angle_beta   90.00
_cell.angle_gamma   90.00
#
_symmetry.space_group_name_H-M   'P 1'
#
loop_
_entity.id
_entity.type
_entity.pdbx_description
1 polymer ?
#
loop_
_entity_poly.entity_id
_entity_poly.type
_entity_poly.pdbx_seq_one_letter_code
_entity_poly.pdbx_strand_id
1 'polypeptide(L)'
;MAFPLDNVRIYPPIGIARVGNSTQEDGWFYGPEIPGYFEEPTGGFKDDDSAVKRQGYALGQNGEVLGELNKSTGYHLVWNVQIVNKKASWYAFMGRSQEGAFQPGYTTLRNPTVQPNLPPDQRTKLIVDSGVQTITGSNAPPVTLAGDFYGSKTSPTSIYLGEARTDEEGRLVVLAGHGSSRSIAKEDEPYPYIMNDFDSPDWIDDTSDGWVSVTIKPYPGNGSSVEAPVKARVIGTTPKFANGIYAPTSLYDVIEEMYEREKRAALGKQYNVGEVDWFKHIWPLLQRPPLLSWVNIQANGGHGPNGPGNFFDEGWQKSKGVLGRMRLPESNSKYDQARTGQAYPYFMPWLSGDNGRTTAGDPSTFASITELQYDRLVQWSKGNFSKVPVKQYTRFEDIPLQDQPAAVTKAALEATIGAPLYPGIEMSWNAELKETYQFLIPFTINEDVKPGDLTKFLSLPWQSDFYMCRSYWWPSARPDSVVTEDTYKIVSQSVVKSNIAQKLTDRVPWERGLHENYTDVFPDQPLFANTDMAKNWHKLGFIVQRPSYGPEPIFVETQRGIIHRGEKAIPLPSDDSKAPRLPKRGGPLVLPTPDSHNQPIQTVESLRTHLQTAMSIELATIPLYLFGMYSIKIPDQYANDPRYYDPIIAAIRGYLAGNVLRAVGGIPKLYDPNYMPYYPMLMPGRVPKLWLQLRKANNANLQTFIDVETREKSGAKPESMNMKPLVSLKFLAGTVEDLFQPDKAKYQFSPGLGYQSRNRDTGGSIIVTDLESALNALTLIVVQGEGSPGPYDDPDKLEHDHFDVFSDLKDGDASWDVYPVVENPVTSDYWKYDKRIYQVSLTFDAVYCFLLRTIETLWNVDEDDDRHKLILENMYGIMMGVLTPLAKFLVSQPIGPSNQRAAPCFGYYEFKDGETELKQVQDEMQATINTYLKITAETQDQVAVHDYGPMLETLLPIQTTINDLIDIQTFEKRDVARTKNVKLAGAESRGAKGFAQGS
;
A
#
# COMPACT_ATOMS: atom_id res chain seq x y z
N MET A 1 24.30 20.08 -53.14
CA MET A 1 23.89 21.47 -52.82
C MET A 1 24.59 21.85 -51.54
N ALA A 2 25.15 23.06 -51.43
CA ALA A 2 25.67 23.54 -50.14
C ALA A 2 24.49 24.08 -49.33
N PHE A 3 24.34 23.64 -48.07
CA PHE A 3 23.30 24.16 -47.20
C PHE A 3 23.67 25.56 -46.68
N PRO A 4 22.70 26.47 -46.53
CA PRO A 4 22.90 27.72 -45.79
C PRO A 4 23.13 27.41 -44.30
N LEU A 5 24.29 27.81 -43.76
CA LEU A 5 24.70 27.44 -42.40
C LEU A 5 24.21 28.42 -41.31
N ASP A 6 23.65 29.57 -41.69
CA ASP A 6 23.25 30.64 -40.77
C ASP A 6 22.00 30.29 -39.93
N ASN A 7 21.26 29.24 -40.31
CA ASN A 7 20.02 28.79 -39.68
C ASN A 7 20.09 27.35 -39.14
N VAL A 8 21.29 26.87 -38.84
CA VAL A 8 21.50 25.55 -38.24
C VAL A 8 21.03 25.54 -36.78
N ARG A 9 20.48 24.43 -36.33
CA ARG A 9 19.98 24.21 -34.96
C ARG A 9 20.34 22.82 -34.51
N ILE A 10 20.16 22.47 -33.25
CA ILE A 10 20.37 21.11 -32.72
C ILE A 10 19.01 20.55 -32.26
N TYR A 11 18.71 19.30 -32.58
CA TYR A 11 17.45 18.63 -32.24
C TYR A 11 17.66 17.27 -31.55
N PRO A 12 16.90 16.96 -30.49
CA PRO A 12 15.96 17.87 -29.81
C PRO A 12 16.68 19.04 -29.11
N PRO A 13 16.06 20.25 -28.99
CA PRO A 13 16.67 21.37 -28.27
C PRO A 13 16.90 21.08 -26.78
N ILE A 14 16.11 20.17 -26.20
CA ILE A 14 16.26 19.65 -24.84
C ILE A 14 16.27 18.12 -24.94
N GLY A 15 17.44 17.53 -24.74
CA GLY A 15 17.64 16.08 -24.72
C GLY A 15 17.50 15.49 -23.33
N ILE A 16 16.90 14.30 -23.24
CA ILE A 16 16.70 13.55 -21.99
C ILE A 16 17.53 12.28 -22.04
N ALA A 17 18.57 12.21 -21.21
CA ALA A 17 19.34 11.00 -20.94
C ALA A 17 18.94 10.44 -19.57
N ARG A 18 18.88 9.12 -19.42
CA ARG A 18 18.51 8.47 -18.15
C ARG A 18 19.62 7.57 -17.64
N VAL A 19 19.85 7.66 -16.34
CA VAL A 19 20.90 6.89 -15.66
C VAL A 19 20.64 5.38 -15.74
N GLY A 20 21.71 4.60 -15.72
CA GLY A 20 21.71 3.14 -15.84
C GLY A 20 23.04 2.57 -15.37
N ASN A 21 23.05 1.54 -14.53
CA ASN A 21 24.29 1.02 -13.93
C ASN A 21 25.06 0.04 -14.82
N SER A 22 24.59 -0.23 -16.04
CA SER A 22 25.29 -1.04 -17.03
C SER A 22 26.52 -0.32 -17.60
N THR A 23 27.65 -1.01 -17.59
CA THR A 23 28.93 -0.55 -18.16
C THR A 23 29.31 -1.31 -19.44
N GLN A 24 28.47 -2.23 -19.90
CA GLN A 24 28.69 -2.97 -21.15
C GLN A 24 28.59 -2.06 -22.38
N GLU A 25 29.22 -2.45 -23.49
CA GLU A 25 29.29 -1.65 -24.73
C GLU A 25 27.91 -1.43 -25.38
N ASP A 26 27.06 -2.45 -25.33
CA ASP A 26 25.64 -2.46 -25.73
C ASP A 26 24.68 -2.17 -24.55
N GLY A 27 25.26 -1.71 -23.44
CA GLY A 27 24.62 -1.37 -22.18
C GLY A 27 23.80 -0.07 -22.19
N TRP A 28 23.28 0.32 -23.34
CA TRP A 28 22.52 1.56 -23.54
C TRP A 28 21.59 1.46 -24.76
N PHE A 29 20.61 2.36 -24.84
CA PHE A 29 19.67 2.45 -25.96
C PHE A 29 19.23 3.91 -26.19
N TYR A 30 18.69 4.23 -27.37
CA TYR A 30 18.15 5.56 -27.66
C TYR A 30 16.79 5.78 -26.98
N GLY A 31 16.56 6.99 -26.47
CA GLY A 31 15.25 7.43 -26.02
C GLY A 31 14.22 7.50 -27.16
N PRO A 32 12.95 7.75 -26.86
CA PRO A 32 11.90 7.81 -27.88
C PRO A 32 12.12 8.97 -28.87
N GLU A 33 12.06 8.64 -30.16
CA GLU A 33 12.20 9.60 -31.27
C GLU A 33 10.88 9.86 -32.00
N ILE A 34 9.85 9.04 -31.72
CA ILE A 34 8.55 9.08 -32.36
C ILE A 34 7.48 9.41 -31.33
N PRO A 35 6.66 10.46 -31.53
CA PRO A 35 5.64 10.82 -30.57
C PRO A 35 4.61 9.71 -30.32
N GLY A 36 4.35 9.41 -29.04
CA GLY A 36 3.38 8.41 -28.59
C GLY A 36 3.80 6.96 -28.83
N TYR A 37 5.01 6.73 -29.34
CA TYR A 37 5.54 5.40 -29.61
C TYR A 37 6.84 5.18 -28.84
N PHE A 38 6.91 4.04 -28.15
CA PHE A 38 8.11 3.59 -27.47
C PHE A 38 8.28 2.10 -27.74
N GLU A 39 9.45 1.70 -28.22
CA GLU A 39 9.78 0.29 -28.45
C GLU A 39 10.72 -0.22 -27.36
N GLU A 40 10.45 -1.43 -26.86
CA GLU A 40 11.34 -2.10 -25.92
C GLU A 40 12.72 -2.29 -26.58
N PRO A 41 13.83 -1.86 -25.95
CA PRO A 41 15.14 -2.01 -26.55
C PRO A 41 15.50 -3.48 -26.73
N THR A 42 16.35 -3.78 -27.72
CA THR A 42 16.84 -5.14 -27.96
C THR A 42 17.53 -5.70 -26.70
N GLY A 43 17.10 -6.89 -26.27
CA GLY A 43 17.54 -7.51 -25.01
C GLY A 43 16.86 -6.97 -23.75
N GLY A 44 15.94 -6.01 -23.88
CA GLY A 44 15.23 -5.37 -22.79
C GLY A 44 16.05 -4.25 -22.12
N PHE A 45 15.53 -3.74 -21.01
CA PHE A 45 16.06 -2.58 -20.28
C PHE A 45 17.25 -2.91 -19.37
N LYS A 46 17.60 -4.19 -19.23
CA LYS A 46 18.75 -4.64 -18.47
C LYS A 46 19.65 -5.50 -19.36
N ASP A 47 20.95 -5.45 -19.10
CA ASP A 47 21.92 -6.33 -19.72
C ASP A 47 21.89 -7.74 -19.09
N ASP A 48 22.77 -8.62 -19.58
CA ASP A 48 22.87 -10.01 -19.11
C ASP A 48 23.35 -10.12 -17.65
N ASP A 49 24.00 -9.08 -17.12
CA ASP A 49 24.39 -8.96 -15.71
C ASP A 49 23.24 -8.39 -14.83
N SER A 50 22.06 -8.22 -15.42
CA SER A 50 20.90 -7.57 -14.78
C SER A 50 21.15 -6.12 -14.35
N ALA A 51 22.13 -5.45 -14.96
CA ALA A 51 22.35 -4.02 -14.80
C ALA A 51 21.46 -3.24 -15.76
N VAL A 52 20.92 -2.11 -15.30
CA VAL A 52 20.03 -1.24 -16.06
C VAL A 52 20.81 -0.56 -17.18
N LYS A 53 20.34 -0.72 -18.42
CA LYS A 53 20.88 -0.05 -19.59
C LYS A 53 20.63 1.46 -19.49
N ARG A 54 21.61 2.26 -19.89
CA ARG A 54 21.47 3.73 -19.94
C ARG A 54 20.59 4.15 -21.10
N GLN A 55 19.74 5.16 -20.91
CA GLN A 55 19.04 5.78 -22.03
C GLN A 55 19.89 6.95 -22.55
N GLY A 56 20.42 6.81 -23.75
CA GLY A 56 21.04 7.88 -24.51
C GLY A 56 20.03 8.60 -25.40
N TYR A 57 20.44 9.70 -26.00
CA TYR A 57 19.69 10.34 -27.07
C TYR A 57 20.65 10.87 -28.11
N ALA A 58 20.25 10.82 -29.37
CA ALA A 58 21.00 11.39 -30.48
C ALA A 58 20.63 12.87 -30.67
N LEU A 59 21.62 13.69 -30.98
CA LEU A 59 21.42 15.08 -31.39
C LEU A 59 21.74 15.22 -32.87
N GLY A 60 20.70 15.54 -33.65
CA GLY A 60 20.79 15.98 -35.05
C GLY A 60 20.77 17.50 -35.15
N GLN A 61 20.70 18.04 -36.38
CA GLN A 61 20.61 19.49 -36.61
C GLN A 61 19.33 19.90 -37.37
N ASN A 62 18.80 21.15 -37.24
CA ASN A 62 18.17 22.00 -38.33
C ASN A 62 17.11 23.10 -37.99
N GLY A 63 17.20 24.26 -38.65
CA GLY A 63 16.08 25.20 -38.95
C GLY A 63 15.21 24.72 -40.12
N GLU A 64 14.78 25.59 -41.07
CA GLU A 64 14.01 25.15 -42.27
C GLU A 64 14.58 23.85 -42.84
N VAL A 65 13.78 22.78 -42.90
CA VAL A 65 14.35 21.43 -42.91
C VAL A 65 14.80 21.05 -44.32
N LEU A 66 16.03 21.43 -44.66
CA LEU A 66 16.62 21.11 -45.97
C LEU A 66 17.25 19.71 -45.99
N GLY A 67 17.57 19.14 -44.82
CA GLY A 67 18.21 17.84 -44.65
C GLY A 67 19.24 17.85 -43.52
N GLU A 68 19.53 16.70 -42.92
CA GLU A 68 20.50 16.59 -41.83
C GLU A 68 21.94 16.89 -42.28
N LEU A 69 22.71 17.62 -41.46
CA LEU A 69 24.14 17.86 -41.70
C LEU A 69 24.98 16.73 -41.12
N ASN A 70 25.70 16.01 -41.98
CA ASN A 70 26.59 14.91 -41.60
C ASN A 70 27.63 14.68 -42.70
N LYS A 71 28.43 13.61 -42.56
CA LYS A 71 29.50 13.30 -43.51
C LYS A 71 28.94 13.02 -44.91
N SER A 72 27.80 12.34 -45.01
CA SER A 72 27.15 12.01 -46.29
C SER A 72 26.63 13.26 -47.01
N THR A 73 26.26 14.30 -46.26
CA THR A 73 25.81 15.58 -46.81
C THR A 73 26.92 16.61 -46.96
N GLY A 74 28.17 16.22 -46.71
CA GLY A 74 29.37 17.01 -46.99
C GLY A 74 29.85 17.86 -45.83
N TYR A 75 29.61 17.44 -44.59
CA TYR A 75 30.03 18.15 -43.39
C TYR A 75 30.60 17.22 -42.31
N HIS A 76 31.61 17.69 -41.59
CA HIS A 76 32.08 17.13 -40.34
C HIS A 76 31.54 17.92 -39.16
N LEU A 77 31.06 17.21 -38.14
CA LEU A 77 30.55 17.80 -36.91
C LEU A 77 31.59 17.69 -35.80
N VAL A 78 31.80 18.79 -35.10
CA VAL A 78 32.63 18.87 -33.89
C VAL A 78 31.72 19.30 -32.75
N TRP A 79 31.42 18.37 -31.86
CA TRP A 79 30.50 18.55 -30.75
C TRP A 79 31.26 18.99 -29.49
N ASN A 80 30.68 19.91 -28.73
CA ASN A 80 31.16 20.32 -27.41
C ASN A 80 30.06 20.04 -26.39
N VAL A 81 30.40 19.33 -25.31
CA VAL A 81 29.46 18.92 -24.26
C VAL A 81 30.02 19.32 -22.89
N GLN A 82 29.21 19.98 -22.09
CA GLN A 82 29.50 20.25 -20.68
C GLN A 82 28.26 19.89 -19.86
N ILE A 83 28.43 19.07 -18.82
CA ILE A 83 27.36 18.72 -17.86
C ILE A 83 27.82 19.02 -16.44
N VAL A 84 26.88 19.50 -15.63
CA VAL A 84 27.17 19.98 -14.26
C VAL A 84 26.09 19.50 -13.30
N ASN A 85 26.49 19.04 -12.11
CA ASN A 85 25.61 18.81 -10.97
C ASN A 85 25.84 19.91 -9.91
N LYS A 86 24.79 20.68 -9.61
CA LYS A 86 24.78 21.75 -8.60
C LYS A 86 23.89 21.46 -7.39
N LYS A 87 23.30 20.27 -7.29
CA LYS A 87 22.33 19.95 -6.23
C LYS A 87 22.91 20.20 -4.84
N ALA A 88 24.14 19.75 -4.59
CA ALA A 88 24.77 19.85 -3.28
C ALA A 88 25.14 21.29 -2.87
N SER A 89 25.32 22.20 -3.82
CA SER A 89 25.66 23.60 -3.55
C SER A 89 24.44 24.50 -3.29
N TRP A 90 23.25 24.02 -3.66
CA TRP A 90 22.00 24.77 -3.66
C TRP A 90 21.28 24.81 -2.29
N TYR A 91 20.06 25.32 -2.26
CA TYR A 91 19.21 25.36 -1.07
C TYR A 91 18.50 24.03 -0.83
N ALA A 92 18.13 23.77 0.42
CA ALA A 92 17.25 22.68 0.82
C ALA A 92 15.85 22.89 0.24
N PHE A 93 15.19 21.81 -0.17
CA PHE A 93 13.86 21.88 -0.76
C PHE A 93 12.79 21.92 0.33
N MET A 94 12.03 23.02 0.37
CA MET A 94 10.96 23.25 1.35
C MET A 94 9.61 23.53 0.66
N GLY A 95 9.48 23.12 -0.61
CA GLY A 95 8.39 23.50 -1.48
C GLY A 95 8.65 24.78 -2.28
N ARG A 96 7.83 24.99 -3.31
CA ARG A 96 8.00 26.04 -4.33
C ARG A 96 8.11 27.48 -3.78
N SER A 97 7.45 27.79 -2.68
CA SER A 97 7.36 29.15 -2.12
C SER A 97 8.31 29.44 -0.96
N GLN A 98 9.05 28.44 -0.49
CA GLN A 98 9.89 28.54 0.72
C GLN A 98 11.37 28.31 0.46
N GLU A 99 11.78 28.16 -0.82
CA GLU A 99 13.19 28.01 -1.16
C GLU A 99 13.99 29.27 -0.81
N GLY A 100 15.10 29.10 -0.09
CA GLY A 100 15.93 30.23 0.36
C GLY A 100 15.29 31.09 1.45
N ALA A 101 14.09 30.76 1.93
CA ALA A 101 13.40 31.52 2.95
C ALA A 101 13.86 31.07 4.35
N PHE A 102 14.61 31.93 5.06
CA PHE A 102 14.68 31.82 6.53
C PHE A 102 14.85 33.16 7.25
N GLN A 103 14.36 33.17 8.49
CA GLN A 103 14.48 34.21 9.50
C GLN A 103 15.95 34.64 9.71
N PRO A 104 16.22 35.91 10.11
CA PRO A 104 17.56 36.37 10.40
C PRO A 104 18.32 35.44 11.37
N GLY A 105 19.44 34.86 10.93
CA GLY A 105 20.34 34.05 11.77
C GLY A 105 20.46 32.55 11.41
N TYR A 106 19.70 32.03 10.44
CA TYR A 106 19.80 30.63 9.99
C TYR A 106 19.89 30.53 8.46
N THR A 107 20.55 29.48 7.96
CA THR A 107 20.75 29.22 6.52
C THR A 107 19.94 28.01 6.07
N THR A 108 19.37 28.06 4.87
CA THR A 108 18.72 26.94 4.18
C THR A 108 19.61 26.31 3.11
N LEU A 109 20.89 26.67 3.06
CA LEU A 109 21.84 26.03 2.15
C LEU A 109 21.97 24.54 2.48
N ARG A 110 21.96 23.68 1.44
CA ARG A 110 22.51 22.33 1.57
C ARG A 110 23.98 22.42 1.97
N ASN A 111 24.46 21.44 2.73
CA ASN A 111 25.84 21.39 3.21
C ASN A 111 26.30 22.69 3.90
N PRO A 112 25.53 23.26 4.86
CA PRO A 112 25.68 24.66 5.27
C PRO A 112 27.05 25.00 5.87
N THR A 113 27.84 24.00 6.28
CA THR A 113 29.19 24.17 6.83
C THR A 113 30.28 24.32 5.76
N VAL A 114 30.00 24.00 4.50
CA VAL A 114 30.98 24.02 3.39
C VAL A 114 30.84 25.32 2.60
N GLN A 115 31.87 26.17 2.65
CA GLN A 115 31.85 27.50 2.02
C GLN A 115 30.59 28.33 2.41
N PRO A 116 30.29 28.50 3.72
CA PRO A 116 29.02 29.07 4.22
C PRO A 116 28.77 30.51 3.78
N ASN A 117 29.84 31.27 3.49
CA ASN A 117 29.76 32.69 3.16
C ASN A 117 29.65 32.96 1.66
N LEU A 118 29.59 31.92 0.83
CA LEU A 118 29.49 32.05 -0.62
C LEU A 118 28.06 31.76 -1.10
N PRO A 119 27.56 32.49 -2.11
CA PRO A 119 26.29 32.14 -2.75
C PRO A 119 26.41 30.77 -3.45
N PRO A 120 25.30 30.04 -3.66
CA PRO A 120 25.32 28.67 -4.19
C PRO A 120 26.20 28.42 -5.41
N ASP A 121 26.14 29.32 -6.41
CA ASP A 121 26.92 29.21 -7.65
C ASP A 121 28.44 29.37 -7.46
N GLN A 122 28.89 29.87 -6.31
CA GLN A 122 30.31 30.08 -5.99
C GLN A 122 30.86 29.02 -5.04
N ARG A 123 30.02 28.07 -4.59
CA ARG A 123 30.42 26.99 -3.68
C ARG A 123 31.05 25.83 -4.44
N THR A 124 32.19 26.11 -5.06
CA THR A 124 32.92 25.21 -5.98
C THR A 124 33.31 23.86 -5.38
N LYS A 125 33.37 23.72 -4.05
CA LYS A 125 33.59 22.42 -3.38
C LYS A 125 32.40 21.46 -3.49
N LEU A 126 31.22 21.98 -3.83
CA LEU A 126 29.96 21.27 -3.88
C LEU A 126 29.39 21.14 -5.31
N ILE A 127 30.09 21.67 -6.31
CA ILE A 127 29.65 21.64 -7.71
C ILE A 127 30.54 20.65 -8.46
N VAL A 128 29.92 19.68 -9.13
CA VAL A 128 30.62 18.75 -10.02
C VAL A 128 30.46 19.25 -11.44
N ASP A 129 31.54 19.66 -12.08
CA ASP A 129 31.57 20.19 -13.45
C ASP A 129 32.48 19.33 -14.32
N SER A 130 31.96 18.82 -15.45
CA SER A 130 32.75 18.02 -16.39
C SER A 130 33.80 18.82 -17.17
N GLY A 131 33.71 20.15 -17.12
CA GLY A 131 34.30 21.02 -18.12
C GLY A 131 33.71 20.76 -19.51
N VAL A 132 34.16 21.52 -20.50
CA VAL A 132 33.78 21.30 -21.90
C VAL A 132 34.63 20.18 -22.48
N GLN A 133 33.98 19.11 -22.93
CA GLN A 133 34.61 18.02 -23.67
C GLN A 133 34.25 18.11 -25.15
N THR A 134 35.23 17.86 -26.03
CA THR A 134 35.07 17.94 -27.49
C THR A 134 35.13 16.57 -28.13
N ILE A 135 34.18 16.27 -29.03
CA ILE A 135 34.05 14.99 -29.73
C ILE A 135 33.89 15.26 -31.23
N THR A 136 34.54 14.47 -32.07
CA THR A 136 34.53 14.68 -33.52
C THR A 136 34.61 13.36 -34.28
N GLY A 137 33.99 13.32 -35.45
CA GLY A 137 34.01 12.16 -36.36
C GLY A 137 32.83 11.21 -36.17
N SER A 138 32.72 10.25 -37.08
CA SER A 138 31.76 9.13 -37.00
C SER A 138 32.32 8.02 -36.13
N ASN A 139 31.46 7.34 -35.35
CA ASN A 139 31.84 6.26 -34.43
C ASN A 139 32.99 6.65 -33.49
N ALA A 140 32.98 7.90 -32.99
CA ALA A 140 33.97 8.35 -32.05
C ALA A 140 33.79 7.60 -30.72
N PRO A 141 34.89 7.14 -30.09
CA PRO A 141 34.81 6.45 -28.80
C PRO A 141 34.27 7.37 -27.70
N PRO A 142 33.76 6.81 -26.58
CA PRO A 142 33.31 7.59 -25.43
C PRO A 142 34.36 8.56 -24.92
N VAL A 143 33.92 9.79 -24.65
CA VAL A 143 34.62 10.76 -23.83
C VAL A 143 33.89 10.90 -22.51
N THR A 144 34.60 10.66 -21.42
CA THR A 144 34.07 10.73 -20.06
C THR A 144 33.71 12.17 -19.68
N LEU A 145 32.55 12.34 -19.06
CA LEU A 145 32.09 13.59 -18.46
C LEU A 145 32.13 13.40 -16.93
N ALA A 146 33.14 13.94 -16.27
CA ALA A 146 33.35 13.77 -14.83
C ALA A 146 33.99 15.01 -14.20
N GLY A 147 33.74 15.23 -12.91
CA GLY A 147 34.29 16.35 -12.15
C GLY A 147 34.62 15.97 -10.71
N ASP A 148 35.21 16.90 -9.97
CA ASP A 148 35.61 16.70 -8.58
C ASP A 148 34.53 17.19 -7.60
N PHE A 149 34.23 16.37 -6.58
CA PHE A 149 33.36 16.74 -5.46
C PHE A 149 34.14 16.67 -4.14
N TYR A 150 34.19 17.78 -3.40
CA TYR A 150 34.90 17.83 -2.12
C TYR A 150 33.97 17.59 -0.93
N GLY A 151 32.72 18.09 -0.99
CA GLY A 151 31.84 18.18 0.19
C GLY A 151 32.57 18.77 1.39
N SER A 152 32.45 18.13 2.56
CA SER A 152 33.17 18.52 3.78
C SER A 152 34.65 18.12 3.81
N LYS A 153 35.14 17.33 2.84
CA LYS A 153 36.52 16.85 2.81
C LYS A 153 37.50 17.91 2.29
N THR A 154 38.77 17.68 2.58
CA THR A 154 39.89 18.46 2.03
C THR A 154 40.38 17.94 0.68
N SER A 155 40.28 16.62 0.44
CA SER A 155 40.58 15.97 -0.84
C SER A 155 39.30 15.72 -1.66
N PRO A 156 39.36 15.85 -2.99
CA PRO A 156 38.22 15.59 -3.85
C PRO A 156 37.94 14.09 -4.03
N THR A 157 36.68 13.78 -4.28
CA THR A 157 36.20 12.51 -4.81
C THR A 157 35.80 12.74 -6.26
N SER A 158 36.35 11.95 -7.20
CA SER A 158 35.96 12.06 -8.61
C SER A 158 34.56 11.47 -8.82
N ILE A 159 33.68 12.24 -9.46
CA ILE A 159 32.29 11.88 -9.72
C ILE A 159 32.08 11.81 -11.23
N TYR A 160 31.69 10.63 -11.71
CA TYR A 160 31.27 10.41 -13.09
C TYR A 160 29.85 10.92 -13.27
N LEU A 161 29.62 11.83 -14.22
CA LEU A 161 28.30 12.39 -14.55
C LEU A 161 27.72 11.80 -15.84
N GLY A 162 28.53 11.14 -16.66
CA GLY A 162 28.11 10.55 -17.93
C GLY A 162 29.25 10.41 -18.92
N GLU A 163 28.89 10.18 -20.18
CA GLU A 163 29.81 10.17 -21.31
C GLU A 163 29.13 10.64 -22.59
N ALA A 164 29.92 11.05 -23.55
CA ALA A 164 29.44 11.41 -24.87
C ALA A 164 30.26 10.72 -25.96
N ARG A 165 29.59 10.32 -27.04
CA ARG A 165 30.15 9.58 -28.19
C ARG A 165 29.43 10.00 -29.47
N THR A 166 29.83 9.45 -30.62
CA THR A 166 29.06 9.64 -31.87
C THR A 166 28.67 8.33 -32.52
N ASP A 167 27.52 8.35 -33.20
CA ASP A 167 27.07 7.24 -34.04
C ASP A 167 27.81 7.19 -35.39
N GLU A 168 27.41 6.26 -36.25
CA GLU A 168 27.98 6.06 -37.59
C GLU A 168 27.79 7.25 -38.54
N GLU A 169 26.73 8.04 -38.35
CA GLU A 169 26.47 9.26 -39.10
C GLU A 169 27.15 10.50 -38.49
N GLY A 170 27.73 10.37 -37.30
CA GLY A 170 28.40 11.47 -36.57
C GLY A 170 27.46 12.29 -35.69
N ARG A 171 26.24 11.79 -35.42
CA ARG A 171 25.30 12.36 -34.45
C ARG A 171 25.86 12.16 -33.06
N LEU A 172 25.74 13.18 -32.20
CA LEU A 172 26.17 13.09 -30.82
C LEU A 172 25.20 12.23 -30.03
N VAL A 173 25.72 11.27 -29.28
CA VAL A 173 24.98 10.52 -28.27
C VAL A 173 25.54 10.86 -26.90
N VAL A 174 24.68 11.36 -26.00
CA VAL A 174 25.04 11.63 -24.61
C VAL A 174 24.36 10.61 -23.71
N LEU A 175 25.15 9.93 -22.87
CA LEU A 175 24.68 9.02 -21.85
C LEU A 175 24.82 9.70 -20.48
N ALA A 176 23.80 9.56 -19.63
CA ALA A 176 23.83 10.04 -18.26
C ALA A 176 24.76 9.16 -17.38
N GLY A 177 24.87 9.53 -16.10
CA GLY A 177 25.59 8.78 -15.08
C GLY A 177 25.10 7.33 -14.90
N HIS A 178 25.76 6.61 -14.00
CA HIS A 178 25.46 5.22 -13.70
C HIS A 178 24.33 5.04 -12.68
N GLY A 179 23.70 6.12 -12.21
CA GLY A 179 22.68 6.12 -11.15
C GLY A 179 23.29 5.90 -9.77
N SER A 180 24.58 6.22 -9.61
CA SER A 180 25.34 6.13 -8.37
C SER A 180 25.07 7.34 -7.49
N SER A 181 24.62 7.09 -6.27
CA SER A 181 24.53 8.09 -5.21
C SER A 181 25.33 7.62 -4.00
N ARG A 182 26.02 8.53 -3.31
CA ARG A 182 26.79 8.16 -2.11
C ARG A 182 26.98 9.35 -1.18
N SER A 183 27.12 9.07 0.11
CA SER A 183 27.76 9.99 1.03
C SER A 183 29.28 9.91 0.88
N ILE A 184 29.96 11.04 0.95
CA ILE A 184 31.42 11.09 1.03
C ILE A 184 31.94 11.26 2.46
N ALA A 185 31.04 11.43 3.45
CA ALA A 185 31.43 11.72 4.83
C ALA A 185 32.28 10.59 5.46
N LYS A 186 32.02 9.35 5.05
CA LYS A 186 32.79 8.15 5.44
C LYS A 186 33.00 7.27 4.21
N GLU A 187 34.25 6.93 3.90
CA GLU A 187 34.58 6.13 2.72
C GLU A 187 34.16 4.66 2.86
N ASP A 188 34.18 4.13 4.09
CA ASP A 188 33.80 2.76 4.44
C ASP A 188 32.28 2.56 4.54
N GLU A 189 31.51 3.65 4.62
CA GLU A 189 30.05 3.63 4.75
C GLU A 189 29.42 4.59 3.72
N PRO A 190 29.42 4.25 2.41
CA PRO A 190 28.96 5.16 1.35
C PRO A 190 27.44 5.40 1.33
N TYR A 191 26.68 4.62 2.10
CA TYR A 191 25.22 4.73 2.21
C TYR A 191 24.79 4.76 3.69
N PRO A 192 25.15 5.84 4.44
CA PRO A 192 24.58 6.05 5.76
C PRO A 192 23.06 6.18 5.64
N TYR A 193 22.33 6.04 6.75
CA TYR A 193 20.89 6.24 6.69
C TYR A 193 20.54 7.67 6.26
N ILE A 194 19.62 7.76 5.31
CA ILE A 194 19.05 9.02 4.84
C ILE A 194 18.00 9.45 5.87
N MET A 195 18.09 10.69 6.34
CA MET A 195 17.21 11.22 7.40
C MET A 195 16.14 12.17 6.86
N ASN A 196 16.23 12.58 5.58
CA ASN A 196 15.32 13.53 4.97
C ASN A 196 15.07 13.15 3.51
N ASP A 197 13.82 13.33 3.06
CA ASP A 197 13.35 12.98 1.72
C ASP A 197 14.12 13.68 0.58
N PHE A 198 14.49 14.95 0.77
CA PHE A 198 15.03 15.79 -0.29
C PHE A 198 16.50 16.15 -0.11
N ASP A 199 16.99 16.23 1.14
CA ASP A 199 18.24 16.92 1.43
C ASP A 199 19.14 16.15 2.39
N SER A 200 20.22 15.58 1.88
CA SER A 200 21.21 14.86 2.70
C SER A 200 22.59 15.52 2.65
N PRO A 201 23.16 15.97 3.79
CA PRO A 201 24.51 16.54 3.84
C PRO A 201 25.60 15.53 3.44
N ASP A 202 26.64 16.00 2.76
CA ASP A 202 27.75 15.25 2.18
C ASP A 202 27.35 14.13 1.21
N TRP A 203 26.11 14.15 0.70
CA TRP A 203 25.70 13.29 -0.40
C TRP A 203 25.95 13.95 -1.76
N ILE A 204 26.22 13.10 -2.75
CA ILE A 204 26.28 13.44 -4.17
C ILE A 204 25.61 12.33 -4.98
N ASP A 205 24.93 12.72 -6.06
CA ASP A 205 24.43 11.81 -7.10
C ASP A 205 25.03 12.18 -8.46
N ASP A 206 24.80 11.35 -9.48
CA ASP A 206 25.33 11.52 -10.82
C ASP A 206 24.30 12.01 -11.85
N THR A 207 23.17 12.56 -11.38
CA THR A 207 22.26 13.32 -12.24
C THR A 207 22.85 14.70 -12.54
N SER A 208 22.55 15.27 -13.70
CA SER A 208 23.16 16.53 -14.13
C SER A 208 22.39 17.17 -15.27
N ASP A 209 22.73 18.41 -15.61
CA ASP A 209 22.29 19.02 -16.84
C ASP A 209 23.35 19.97 -17.39
N GLY A 210 23.28 20.29 -18.68
CA GLY A 210 24.24 21.21 -19.27
C GLY A 210 24.12 21.43 -20.76
N TRP A 211 25.12 22.10 -21.33
CA TRP A 211 25.09 22.64 -22.69
C TRP A 211 25.72 21.71 -23.70
N VAL A 212 25.12 21.69 -24.89
CA VAL A 212 25.67 21.09 -26.10
C VAL A 212 25.75 22.14 -27.20
N SER A 213 26.93 22.30 -27.79
CA SER A 213 27.13 23.11 -29.00
C SER A 213 27.82 22.31 -30.08
N VAL A 214 27.75 22.80 -31.33
CA VAL A 214 28.35 22.12 -32.48
C VAL A 214 29.00 23.12 -33.42
N THR A 215 30.21 22.79 -33.85
CA THR A 215 30.91 23.47 -34.94
C THR A 215 30.85 22.60 -36.19
N ILE A 216 30.32 23.15 -37.27
CA ILE A 216 30.18 22.52 -38.58
C ILE A 216 31.41 22.86 -39.43
N LYS A 217 32.02 21.84 -40.02
CA LYS A 217 33.18 21.95 -40.93
C LYS A 217 32.84 21.32 -42.29
N PRO A 218 33.16 21.95 -43.43
CA PRO A 218 32.94 21.33 -44.75
C PRO A 218 33.72 20.01 -44.95
N TYR A 219 33.16 19.08 -45.72
CA TYR A 219 33.77 17.80 -46.09
C TYR A 219 33.39 17.34 -47.51
N PRO A 220 34.35 16.86 -48.34
CA PRO A 220 35.79 16.96 -48.17
C PRO A 220 36.26 18.40 -48.45
N GLY A 221 36.99 19.04 -47.51
CA GLY A 221 37.58 20.35 -47.76
C GLY A 221 38.02 21.11 -46.50
N ASN A 222 38.71 22.24 -46.70
CA ASN A 222 39.19 23.15 -45.65
C ASN A 222 38.43 24.49 -45.67
N GLY A 223 37.15 24.49 -46.03
CA GLY A 223 36.33 25.70 -45.99
C GLY A 223 36.13 26.21 -44.55
N SER A 224 35.64 27.45 -44.42
CA SER A 224 35.42 28.06 -43.10
C SER A 224 34.45 27.24 -42.24
N SER A 225 34.79 27.06 -40.97
CA SER A 225 33.91 26.45 -39.97
C SER A 225 32.86 27.44 -39.50
N VAL A 226 31.66 26.95 -39.19
CA VAL A 226 30.55 27.75 -38.63
C VAL A 226 30.11 27.11 -37.31
N GLU A 227 29.94 27.91 -36.26
CA GLU A 227 29.32 27.45 -35.02
C GLU A 227 27.80 27.58 -35.14
N ALA A 228 27.05 26.57 -34.72
CA ALA A 228 25.60 26.67 -34.70
C ALA A 228 25.15 27.80 -33.77
N PRO A 229 24.26 28.71 -34.22
CA PRO A 229 23.89 29.91 -33.47
C PRO A 229 23.08 29.62 -32.19
N VAL A 230 22.54 28.41 -32.04
CA VAL A 230 21.69 28.02 -30.91
C VAL A 230 22.21 26.72 -30.31
N LYS A 231 22.45 26.74 -29.00
CA LYS A 231 22.86 25.56 -28.23
C LYS A 231 21.65 24.70 -27.86
N ALA A 232 21.87 23.40 -27.73
CA ALA A 232 20.91 22.48 -27.11
C ALA A 232 21.27 22.23 -25.65
N ARG A 233 20.30 21.75 -24.88
CA ARG A 233 20.45 21.35 -23.49
C ARG A 233 20.35 19.84 -23.34
N VAL A 234 21.11 19.28 -22.41
CA VAL A 234 20.93 17.90 -21.94
C VAL A 234 20.51 17.87 -20.49
N ILE A 235 19.58 16.98 -20.15
CA ILE A 235 19.22 16.63 -18.78
C ILE A 235 19.50 15.13 -18.59
N GLY A 236 20.44 14.81 -17.70
CA GLY A 236 20.71 13.48 -17.20
C GLY A 236 19.91 13.23 -15.91
N THR A 237 18.90 12.37 -15.98
CA THR A 237 17.89 12.18 -14.93
C THR A 237 17.65 10.71 -14.60
N THR A 238 16.69 10.43 -13.72
CA THR A 238 16.36 9.09 -13.21
C THR A 238 15.86 8.16 -14.32
N PRO A 239 15.92 6.82 -14.11
CA PRO A 239 15.31 5.86 -15.03
C PRO A 239 13.80 6.05 -15.08
N LYS A 240 13.21 5.82 -16.25
CA LYS A 240 11.75 5.71 -16.42
C LYS A 240 11.38 4.25 -16.40
N PHE A 241 10.81 3.78 -15.30
CA PHE A 241 10.46 2.37 -15.15
C PHE A 241 9.18 1.98 -15.90
N ALA A 242 8.35 2.94 -16.30
CA ALA A 242 7.13 2.71 -17.08
C ALA A 242 7.18 3.41 -18.46
N ASN A 243 7.94 2.83 -19.38
CA ASN A 243 8.03 3.35 -20.75
C ASN A 243 6.73 3.10 -21.52
N GLY A 244 6.34 4.06 -22.37
CA GLY A 244 5.03 4.06 -23.06
C GLY A 244 3.83 4.48 -22.20
N ILE A 245 4.03 4.71 -20.89
CA ILE A 245 3.03 5.32 -20.00
C ILE A 245 3.46 6.75 -19.71
N TYR A 246 2.56 7.71 -19.95
CA TYR A 246 2.85 9.15 -19.88
C TYR A 246 2.02 9.84 -18.80
N ALA A 247 2.60 10.87 -18.17
CA ALA A 247 1.90 11.70 -17.20
C ALA A 247 0.78 12.50 -17.88
N PRO A 248 -0.33 12.84 -17.18
CA PRO A 248 -1.41 13.67 -17.72
C PRO A 248 -0.90 15.00 -18.28
N THR A 249 0.14 15.56 -17.65
CA THR A 249 0.87 16.76 -18.06
C THR A 249 2.37 16.45 -18.09
N SER A 250 3.00 16.53 -19.25
CA SER A 250 4.45 16.33 -19.44
C SER A 250 5.22 17.66 -19.54
N LEU A 251 6.55 17.66 -19.57
CA LEU A 251 7.30 18.92 -19.81
C LEU A 251 6.97 19.53 -21.17
N TYR A 252 6.67 18.72 -22.18
CA TYR A 252 6.16 19.25 -23.45
C TYR A 252 4.91 20.11 -23.26
N ASP A 253 3.94 19.63 -22.47
CA ASP A 253 2.68 20.34 -22.19
C ASP A 253 2.92 21.63 -21.39
N VAL A 254 3.85 21.60 -20.41
CA VAL A 254 4.24 22.77 -19.61
C VAL A 254 4.92 23.83 -20.48
N ILE A 255 5.89 23.43 -21.30
CA ILE A 255 6.61 24.36 -22.19
C ILE A 255 5.67 24.96 -23.23
N GLU A 256 4.75 24.17 -23.79
CA GLU A 256 3.71 24.67 -24.71
C GLU A 256 2.80 25.69 -24.01
N GLU A 257 2.38 25.41 -22.78
CA GLU A 257 1.60 26.35 -21.96
C GLU A 257 2.36 27.64 -21.67
N MET A 258 3.67 27.61 -21.43
CA MET A 258 4.47 28.83 -21.24
C MET A 258 4.42 29.76 -22.45
N TYR A 259 4.55 29.20 -23.67
CA TYR A 259 4.38 29.98 -24.90
C TYR A 259 2.98 30.56 -25.03
N GLU A 260 1.97 29.78 -24.64
CA GLU A 260 0.59 30.20 -24.76
C GLU A 260 0.20 31.27 -23.75
N ARG A 261 0.76 31.25 -22.54
CA ARG A 261 0.60 32.32 -21.53
C ARG A 261 1.05 33.67 -22.08
N GLU A 262 2.20 33.72 -22.74
CA GLU A 262 2.70 34.97 -23.37
C GLU A 262 1.79 35.44 -24.50
N LYS A 263 1.27 34.53 -25.33
CA LYS A 263 0.29 34.89 -26.37
C LYS A 263 -1.01 35.43 -25.77
N ARG A 264 -1.53 34.79 -24.72
CA ARG A 264 -2.71 35.24 -23.97
C ARG A 264 -2.50 36.66 -23.42
N ALA A 265 -1.34 36.90 -22.80
CA ALA A 265 -0.98 38.20 -22.25
C ALA A 265 -0.88 39.28 -23.34
N ALA A 266 -0.29 38.96 -24.49
CA ALA A 266 -0.11 39.90 -25.60
C ALA A 266 -1.41 40.23 -26.34
N LEU A 267 -2.28 39.24 -26.57
CA LEU A 267 -3.51 39.40 -27.37
C LEU A 267 -4.75 39.75 -26.54
N GLY A 268 -4.72 39.49 -25.22
CA GLY A 268 -5.84 39.75 -24.32
C GLY A 268 -7.15 39.16 -24.84
N LYS A 269 -8.18 40.00 -25.04
CA LYS A 269 -9.50 39.56 -25.54
C LYS A 269 -9.48 39.03 -26.97
N GLN A 270 -8.44 39.31 -27.76
CA GLN A 270 -8.31 38.81 -29.14
C GLN A 270 -7.68 37.42 -29.20
N TYR A 271 -7.21 36.89 -28.06
CA TYR A 271 -6.63 35.56 -27.99
C TYR A 271 -7.66 34.49 -28.39
N ASN A 272 -7.20 33.52 -29.19
CA ASN A 272 -7.94 32.30 -29.51
C ASN A 272 -6.96 31.13 -29.46
N VAL A 273 -7.42 29.99 -28.94
CA VAL A 273 -6.64 28.74 -28.80
C VAL A 273 -6.29 28.09 -30.15
N GLY A 274 -6.81 28.62 -31.25
CA GLY A 274 -6.56 28.14 -32.61
C GLY A 274 -7.36 26.88 -32.96
N GLU A 275 -6.97 26.21 -34.04
CA GLU A 275 -7.60 24.97 -34.47
C GLU A 275 -7.27 23.83 -33.51
N VAL A 276 -8.30 23.11 -33.06
CA VAL A 276 -8.16 21.96 -32.17
C VAL A 276 -8.30 20.68 -32.98
N ASP A 277 -7.24 19.88 -33.06
CA ASP A 277 -7.30 18.52 -33.63
C ASP A 277 -7.47 17.46 -32.52
N TRP A 278 -8.38 16.51 -32.76
CA TRP A 278 -8.71 15.45 -31.81
C TRP A 278 -7.53 14.54 -31.47
N PHE A 279 -6.84 14.02 -32.49
CA PHE A 279 -5.78 13.03 -32.29
C PHE A 279 -4.49 13.67 -31.76
N LYS A 280 -4.25 14.94 -32.10
CA LYS A 280 -3.08 15.69 -31.65
C LYS A 280 -3.26 16.29 -30.25
N HIS A 281 -4.44 16.82 -29.94
CA HIS A 281 -4.64 17.66 -28.74
C HIS A 281 -5.51 17.03 -27.66
N ILE A 282 -6.49 16.18 -28.01
CA ILE A 282 -7.46 15.66 -27.03
C ILE A 282 -7.17 14.20 -26.67
N TRP A 283 -6.98 13.35 -27.67
CA TRP A 283 -6.71 11.93 -27.46
C TRP A 283 -5.51 11.65 -26.55
N PRO A 284 -4.38 12.38 -26.65
CA PRO A 284 -3.26 12.18 -25.73
C PRO A 284 -3.65 12.36 -24.26
N LEU A 285 -4.50 13.36 -23.96
CA LEU A 285 -4.96 13.61 -22.60
C LEU A 285 -5.93 12.53 -22.10
N LEU A 286 -6.80 12.00 -22.99
CA LEU A 286 -7.78 10.98 -22.63
C LEU A 286 -7.18 9.56 -22.55
N GLN A 287 -6.15 9.24 -23.32
CA GLN A 287 -5.55 7.90 -23.26
C GLN A 287 -4.64 7.71 -22.03
N ARG A 288 -4.07 8.79 -21.48
CA ARG A 288 -3.12 8.73 -20.36
C ARG A 288 -3.70 8.12 -19.07
N PRO A 289 -4.91 8.46 -18.59
CA PRO A 289 -5.45 7.88 -17.36
C PRO A 289 -5.67 6.36 -17.41
N PRO A 290 -6.25 5.77 -18.48
CA PRO A 290 -6.28 4.31 -18.60
C PRO A 290 -4.89 3.67 -18.71
N LEU A 291 -3.91 4.32 -19.35
CA LEU A 291 -2.53 3.81 -19.35
C LEU A 291 -1.91 3.80 -17.94
N LEU A 292 -2.16 4.85 -17.15
CA LEU A 292 -1.73 4.95 -15.75
C LEU A 292 -2.34 3.87 -14.85
N SER A 293 -3.51 3.33 -15.21
CA SER A 293 -4.15 2.23 -14.45
C SER A 293 -3.27 0.99 -14.29
N TRP A 294 -2.32 0.79 -15.20
CA TRP A 294 -1.43 -0.37 -15.16
C TRP A 294 -0.36 -0.28 -14.06
N VAL A 295 -0.11 0.92 -13.56
CA VAL A 295 0.97 1.25 -12.64
C VAL A 295 0.47 1.95 -11.36
N ASN A 296 -0.83 2.22 -11.24
CA ASN A 296 -1.41 2.93 -10.11
C ASN A 296 -2.82 2.40 -9.78
N ILE A 297 -3.05 2.06 -8.51
CA ILE A 297 -4.28 1.40 -8.07
C ILE A 297 -5.49 2.36 -8.07
N GLN A 298 -5.28 3.64 -7.79
CA GLN A 298 -6.34 4.65 -7.83
C GLN A 298 -6.80 4.91 -9.28
N ALA A 299 -5.85 5.07 -10.20
CA ALA A 299 -6.14 5.15 -11.63
C ALA A 299 -6.85 3.87 -12.12
N ASN A 300 -6.47 2.69 -11.61
CA ASN A 300 -7.15 1.43 -11.93
C ASN A 300 -8.60 1.35 -11.48
N GLY A 301 -8.93 1.87 -10.29
CA GLY A 301 -10.31 1.90 -9.80
C GLY A 301 -11.26 2.72 -10.67
N GLY A 302 -10.76 3.81 -11.28
CA GLY A 302 -11.57 4.68 -12.15
C GLY A 302 -11.48 4.38 -13.65
N HIS A 303 -10.25 4.17 -14.15
CA HIS A 303 -9.91 4.15 -15.57
C HIS A 303 -9.33 2.82 -16.06
N GLY A 304 -9.19 1.82 -15.19
CA GLY A 304 -8.66 0.51 -15.59
C GLY A 304 -9.60 -0.27 -16.51
N PRO A 305 -9.21 -1.48 -16.93
CA PRO A 305 -9.98 -2.36 -17.81
C PRO A 305 -11.44 -2.60 -17.40
N ASN A 306 -11.70 -2.62 -16.08
CA ASN A 306 -13.02 -2.81 -15.48
C ASN A 306 -13.61 -1.50 -14.92
N GLY A 307 -12.89 -0.39 -15.08
CA GLY A 307 -13.26 0.91 -14.51
C GLY A 307 -14.38 1.58 -15.30
N PRO A 308 -15.30 2.30 -14.63
CA PRO A 308 -16.42 2.95 -15.29
C PRO A 308 -15.98 4.09 -16.23
N GLY A 309 -14.75 4.59 -16.11
CA GLY A 309 -14.16 5.66 -16.90
C GLY A 309 -13.06 5.20 -17.86
N ASN A 310 -13.10 3.96 -18.37
CA ASN A 310 -12.14 3.51 -19.38
C ASN A 310 -12.31 4.29 -20.69
N PHE A 311 -11.41 5.25 -20.95
CA PHE A 311 -11.50 6.13 -22.12
C PHE A 311 -11.10 5.47 -23.44
N PHE A 312 -10.60 4.23 -23.42
CA PHE A 312 -10.48 3.42 -24.62
C PHE A 312 -11.85 2.97 -25.17
N ASP A 313 -12.91 2.97 -24.35
CA ASP A 313 -14.27 2.71 -24.81
C ASP A 313 -14.79 3.88 -25.66
N GLU A 314 -15.25 3.58 -26.88
CA GLU A 314 -15.72 4.61 -27.83
C GLU A 314 -16.86 5.49 -27.30
N GLY A 315 -17.64 5.00 -26.33
CA GLY A 315 -18.70 5.77 -25.67
C GLY A 315 -18.15 6.99 -24.94
N TRP A 316 -17.03 6.83 -24.24
CA TRP A 316 -16.37 7.92 -23.51
C TRP A 316 -15.71 8.93 -24.43
N GLN A 317 -15.21 8.50 -25.58
CA GLN A 317 -14.62 9.39 -26.59
C GLN A 317 -15.61 10.41 -27.17
N LYS A 318 -16.92 10.20 -26.97
CA LYS A 318 -17.99 11.12 -27.38
C LYS A 318 -18.65 11.85 -26.20
N SER A 319 -18.25 11.54 -24.96
CA SER A 319 -18.88 12.04 -23.74
C SER A 319 -18.39 13.42 -23.36
N LYS A 320 -19.28 14.41 -23.40
CA LYS A 320 -18.99 15.77 -22.89
C LYS A 320 -18.84 15.82 -21.37
N GLY A 321 -19.22 14.75 -20.66
CA GLY A 321 -19.12 14.65 -19.20
C GLY A 321 -17.67 14.65 -18.69
N VAL A 322 -16.70 14.33 -19.55
CA VAL A 322 -15.27 14.37 -19.22
C VAL A 322 -14.84 15.76 -18.74
N LEU A 323 -15.27 16.83 -19.42
CA LEU A 323 -14.91 18.21 -19.03
C LEU A 323 -15.39 18.55 -17.61
N GLY A 324 -16.56 18.06 -17.21
CA GLY A 324 -17.11 18.27 -15.86
C GLY A 324 -16.35 17.54 -14.76
N ARG A 325 -15.48 16.58 -15.12
CA ARG A 325 -14.61 15.85 -14.19
C ARG A 325 -13.19 16.42 -14.14
N MET A 326 -12.80 17.29 -15.06
CA MET A 326 -11.46 17.87 -15.08
C MET A 326 -11.31 18.99 -14.07
N ARG A 327 -10.22 18.96 -13.31
CA ARG A 327 -9.81 20.06 -12.43
C ARG A 327 -9.51 21.29 -13.27
N LEU A 328 -9.99 22.43 -12.78
CA LEU A 328 -9.75 23.72 -13.41
C LEU A 328 -8.25 24.06 -13.28
N PRO A 329 -7.63 24.66 -14.33
CA PRO A 329 -6.21 24.99 -14.35
C PRO A 329 -5.81 25.88 -13.18
N GLU A 330 -4.72 25.54 -12.48
CA GLU A 330 -4.20 26.29 -11.33
C GLU A 330 -3.70 27.68 -11.72
N SER A 331 -3.05 27.79 -12.88
CA SER A 331 -2.40 29.01 -13.39
C SER A 331 -3.35 30.18 -13.67
N ASN A 332 -4.66 29.96 -13.61
CA ASN A 332 -5.65 31.00 -13.83
C ASN A 332 -6.46 31.30 -12.57
N SER A 333 -6.25 32.49 -11.99
CA SER A 333 -6.92 32.92 -10.77
C SER A 333 -8.43 33.10 -10.91
N LYS A 334 -8.95 33.22 -12.15
CA LYS A 334 -10.41 33.29 -12.39
C LYS A 334 -11.15 32.03 -11.90
N TYR A 335 -10.42 30.93 -11.70
CA TYR A 335 -10.97 29.65 -11.25
C TYR A 335 -10.78 29.40 -9.75
N ASP A 336 -10.10 30.26 -8.99
CA ASP A 336 -9.74 30.02 -7.57
C ASP A 336 -10.94 29.58 -6.73
N GLN A 337 -12.03 30.36 -6.78
CA GLN A 337 -13.24 30.07 -6.01
C GLN A 337 -13.90 28.75 -6.43
N ALA A 338 -13.90 28.45 -7.73
CA ALA A 338 -14.51 27.22 -8.25
C ALA A 338 -13.65 25.98 -7.92
N ARG A 339 -12.31 26.13 -7.86
CA ARG A 339 -11.38 25.03 -7.54
C ARG A 339 -11.55 24.51 -6.13
N THR A 340 -11.95 25.33 -5.16
CA THR A 340 -12.26 24.85 -3.79
C THR A 340 -13.33 23.75 -3.82
N GLY A 341 -14.33 23.88 -4.70
CA GLY A 341 -15.36 22.85 -4.92
C GLY A 341 -14.88 21.61 -5.66
N GLN A 342 -13.61 21.55 -6.06
CA GLN A 342 -12.98 20.40 -6.73
C GLN A 342 -11.98 19.66 -5.84
N ALA A 343 -11.69 20.13 -4.62
CA ALA A 343 -10.64 19.60 -3.75
C ALA A 343 -10.99 18.27 -3.04
N TYR A 344 -11.38 17.24 -3.80
CA TYR A 344 -11.64 15.88 -3.31
C TYR A 344 -11.46 14.83 -4.43
N PRO A 345 -11.37 13.52 -4.12
CA PRO A 345 -11.06 12.42 -5.05
C PRO A 345 -12.00 12.14 -6.23
N TYR A 346 -12.95 13.03 -6.53
CA TYR A 346 -13.92 12.87 -7.62
C TYR A 346 -13.46 13.45 -8.96
N PHE A 347 -12.54 14.42 -8.92
CA PHE A 347 -12.03 15.15 -10.09
C PHE A 347 -10.65 14.67 -10.51
N MET A 348 -10.36 14.82 -11.80
CA MET A 348 -9.13 14.38 -12.45
C MET A 348 -8.20 15.53 -12.83
N PRO A 349 -6.87 15.31 -12.82
CA PRO A 349 -6.22 14.08 -12.34
C PRO A 349 -6.33 13.98 -10.81
N TRP A 350 -6.43 12.76 -10.29
CA TRP A 350 -6.28 12.52 -8.85
C TRP A 350 -4.81 12.25 -8.53
N LEU A 351 -4.02 13.33 -8.61
CA LEU A 351 -2.60 13.36 -8.28
C LEU A 351 -2.35 14.51 -7.30
N SER A 352 -1.28 14.41 -6.50
CA SER A 352 -0.76 15.48 -5.64
C SER A 352 -0.43 16.71 -6.46
N GLY A 353 -0.46 17.88 -5.83
CA GLY A 353 -0.17 19.17 -6.44
C GLY A 353 1.19 19.72 -6.01
N ASP A 354 1.49 20.91 -6.50
CA ASP A 354 2.74 21.63 -6.19
C ASP A 354 2.84 22.09 -4.73
N ASN A 355 1.76 22.01 -3.96
CA ASN A 355 1.74 22.37 -2.54
C ASN A 355 1.68 21.14 -1.60
N GLY A 356 2.06 19.97 -2.11
CA GLY A 356 2.20 18.75 -1.31
C GLY A 356 1.11 17.70 -1.59
N ARG A 357 0.99 16.75 -0.66
CA ARG A 357 0.09 15.59 -0.80
C ARG A 357 -1.38 16.02 -0.79
N THR A 358 -2.18 15.37 -1.63
CA THR A 358 -3.62 15.65 -1.78
C THR A 358 -4.35 15.68 -0.43
N THR A 359 -4.94 16.82 -0.10
CA THR A 359 -5.66 17.07 1.15
C THR A 359 -7.06 17.56 0.83
N ALA A 360 -8.08 16.84 1.29
CA ALA A 360 -9.47 17.19 1.00
C ALA A 360 -9.80 18.61 1.52
N GLY A 361 -10.44 19.41 0.68
CA GLY A 361 -10.76 20.82 0.96
C GLY A 361 -9.66 21.82 0.58
N ASP A 362 -8.43 21.37 0.32
CA ASP A 362 -7.34 22.23 -0.14
C ASP A 362 -7.03 22.01 -1.62
N PRO A 363 -7.48 22.89 -2.53
CA PRO A 363 -7.26 22.73 -3.97
C PRO A 363 -5.79 22.86 -4.38
N SER A 364 -4.92 23.50 -3.59
CA SER A 364 -3.50 23.69 -3.92
C SER A 364 -2.69 22.39 -3.84
N THR A 365 -3.22 21.39 -3.16
CA THR A 365 -2.59 20.08 -2.98
C THR A 365 -2.98 19.06 -4.07
N PHE A 366 -3.71 19.48 -5.10
CA PHE A 366 -4.09 18.63 -6.23
C PHE A 366 -3.52 19.16 -7.54
N ALA A 367 -2.90 18.29 -8.33
CA ALA A 367 -2.47 18.66 -9.67
C ALA A 367 -3.67 18.99 -10.58
N SER A 368 -3.44 19.90 -11.53
CA SER A 368 -4.39 20.24 -12.58
C SER A 368 -3.72 20.12 -13.95
N ILE A 369 -4.54 20.02 -15.00
CA ILE A 369 -4.06 20.14 -16.38
C ILE A 369 -3.72 21.60 -16.69
N THR A 370 -2.92 21.85 -17.73
CA THR A 370 -2.58 23.22 -18.13
C THR A 370 -3.80 24.00 -18.65
N GLU A 371 -3.73 25.33 -18.64
CA GLU A 371 -4.82 26.15 -19.20
C GLU A 371 -5.03 25.87 -20.69
N LEU A 372 -3.96 25.64 -21.46
CA LEU A 372 -4.06 25.24 -22.86
C LEU A 372 -4.75 23.88 -23.05
N GLN A 373 -4.42 22.87 -22.24
CA GLN A 373 -5.11 21.56 -22.28
C GLN A 373 -6.61 21.74 -21.98
N TYR A 374 -6.95 22.54 -20.98
CA TYR A 374 -8.34 22.82 -20.62
C TYR A 374 -9.09 23.60 -21.71
N ASP A 375 -8.50 24.64 -22.29
CA ASP A 375 -9.09 25.43 -23.38
C ASP A 375 -9.41 24.55 -24.60
N ARG A 376 -8.51 23.62 -24.93
CA ARG A 376 -8.71 22.62 -26.01
C ARG A 376 -9.86 21.67 -25.69
N LEU A 377 -9.98 21.18 -24.45
CA LEU A 377 -11.13 20.38 -24.02
C LEU A 377 -12.45 21.16 -24.09
N VAL A 378 -12.43 22.46 -23.77
CA VAL A 378 -13.61 23.33 -23.90
C VAL A 378 -14.04 23.42 -25.36
N GLN A 379 -13.12 23.65 -26.31
CA GLN A 379 -13.47 23.65 -27.75
C GLN A 379 -14.00 22.29 -28.22
N TRP A 380 -13.35 21.20 -27.82
CA TRP A 380 -13.81 19.86 -28.13
C TRP A 380 -15.25 19.61 -27.63
N SER A 381 -15.54 19.95 -26.36
CA SER A 381 -16.88 19.78 -25.78
C SER A 381 -17.97 20.59 -26.49
N LYS A 382 -17.59 21.72 -27.12
CA LYS A 382 -18.46 22.55 -27.96
C LYS A 382 -18.63 22.00 -29.38
N GLY A 383 -17.83 21.02 -29.78
CA GLY A 383 -17.82 20.47 -31.15
C GLY A 383 -16.89 21.24 -32.11
N ASN A 384 -16.07 22.15 -31.59
CA ASN A 384 -15.17 22.99 -32.38
C ASN A 384 -13.79 22.35 -32.55
N PHE A 385 -13.73 21.22 -33.24
CA PHE A 385 -12.49 20.48 -33.44
C PHE A 385 -12.50 19.68 -34.75
N SER A 386 -11.33 19.35 -35.27
CA SER A 386 -11.14 18.46 -36.42
C SER A 386 -10.69 17.07 -35.98
N LYS A 387 -10.89 16.07 -36.84
CA LYS A 387 -10.36 14.71 -36.67
C LYS A 387 -9.46 14.38 -37.85
N VAL A 388 -8.28 14.98 -37.91
CA VAL A 388 -7.32 14.71 -38.98
C VAL A 388 -6.61 13.40 -38.64
N PRO A 389 -6.71 12.35 -39.48
CA PRO A 389 -6.03 11.09 -39.20
C PRO A 389 -4.52 11.32 -39.08
N VAL A 390 -3.95 10.97 -37.92
CA VAL A 390 -2.51 11.01 -37.70
C VAL A 390 -1.92 9.71 -38.21
N LYS A 391 -1.02 9.78 -39.19
CA LYS A 391 -0.24 8.62 -39.62
C LYS A 391 0.67 8.21 -38.47
N GLN A 392 0.54 6.96 -38.03
CA GLN A 392 1.43 6.35 -37.04
C GLN A 392 2.70 5.88 -37.74
N TYR A 393 3.85 6.13 -37.11
CA TYR A 393 5.17 5.73 -37.60
C TYR A 393 5.81 4.80 -36.57
N THR A 394 6.61 3.85 -37.03
CA THR A 394 7.41 2.97 -36.17
C THR A 394 8.91 3.17 -36.38
N ARG A 395 9.30 3.96 -37.38
CA ARG A 395 10.69 4.37 -37.64
C ARG A 395 10.74 5.88 -37.82
N PHE A 396 11.76 6.51 -37.28
CA PHE A 396 11.93 7.96 -37.31
C PHE A 396 12.11 8.48 -38.75
N GLU A 397 12.83 7.74 -39.57
CA GLU A 397 13.14 8.10 -40.96
C GLU A 397 11.91 8.10 -41.87
N ASP A 398 10.84 7.41 -41.46
CA ASP A 398 9.57 7.37 -42.21
C ASP A 398 8.72 8.63 -41.99
N ILE A 399 9.03 9.43 -40.96
CA ILE A 399 8.40 10.72 -40.70
C ILE A 399 8.83 11.70 -41.80
N PRO A 400 7.91 12.48 -42.40
CA PRO A 400 8.25 13.50 -43.39
C PRO A 400 9.36 14.41 -42.86
N LEU A 401 10.36 14.68 -43.70
CA LEU A 401 11.56 15.42 -43.31
C LEU A 401 11.23 16.72 -42.55
N GLN A 402 10.21 17.47 -42.99
CA GLN A 402 9.80 18.72 -42.34
C GLN A 402 9.25 18.55 -40.91
N ASP A 403 8.70 17.37 -40.59
CA ASP A 403 8.05 17.07 -39.31
C ASP A 403 9.01 16.42 -38.30
N GLN A 404 10.12 15.85 -38.77
CA GLN A 404 11.12 15.14 -37.95
C GLN A 404 11.62 15.96 -36.74
N PRO A 405 11.99 17.26 -36.86
CA PRO A 405 12.48 18.04 -35.72
C PRO A 405 11.42 18.22 -34.61
N ALA A 406 10.17 18.45 -35.01
CA ALA A 406 9.06 18.58 -34.06
C ALA A 406 8.72 17.23 -33.42
N ALA A 407 8.81 16.14 -34.19
CA ALA A 407 8.56 14.78 -33.71
C ALA A 407 9.56 14.37 -32.62
N VAL A 408 10.87 14.48 -32.87
CA VAL A 408 11.90 14.09 -31.88
C VAL A 408 11.84 14.98 -30.63
N THR A 409 11.56 16.28 -30.80
CA THR A 409 11.39 17.21 -29.66
C THR A 409 10.20 16.79 -28.78
N LYS A 410 9.06 16.47 -29.41
CA LYS A 410 7.87 16.04 -28.68
C LYS A 410 8.09 14.68 -28.03
N ALA A 411 8.67 13.71 -28.73
CA ALA A 411 8.93 12.37 -28.22
C ALA A 411 9.84 12.41 -26.97
N ALA A 412 10.90 13.22 -26.99
CA ALA A 412 11.78 13.42 -25.86
C ALA A 412 11.06 14.03 -24.64
N LEU A 413 10.24 15.06 -24.86
CA LEU A 413 9.62 15.86 -23.79
C LEU A 413 8.25 15.37 -23.32
N GLU A 414 7.57 14.50 -24.06
CA GLU A 414 6.31 13.91 -23.60
C GLU A 414 6.53 12.70 -22.68
N ALA A 415 7.72 12.10 -22.73
CA ALA A 415 8.14 11.02 -21.85
C ALA A 415 8.44 11.46 -20.40
N THR A 416 8.43 12.76 -20.11
CA THR A 416 8.80 13.36 -18.82
C THR A 416 7.60 13.78 -17.98
N ILE A 417 7.85 14.09 -16.71
CA ILE A 417 6.86 14.65 -15.79
C ILE A 417 6.81 16.19 -15.94
N GLY A 418 5.62 16.73 -16.22
CA GLY A 418 5.36 18.16 -16.22
C GLY A 418 4.57 18.66 -15.01
N ALA A 419 3.72 17.81 -14.42
CA ALA A 419 3.02 18.14 -13.18
C ALA A 419 2.72 16.88 -12.34
N PRO A 420 2.73 16.98 -11.00
CA PRO A 420 3.20 18.15 -10.22
C PRO A 420 4.74 18.29 -10.24
N LEU A 421 5.25 19.45 -9.80
CA LEU A 421 6.67 19.80 -9.72
C LEU A 421 7.11 20.06 -8.27
N TYR A 422 6.93 19.04 -7.40
CA TYR A 422 7.30 19.09 -5.97
C TYR A 422 8.20 17.92 -5.53
N PRO A 423 9.54 18.03 -5.65
CA PRO A 423 10.23 18.97 -6.52
C PRO A 423 10.04 18.63 -7.99
N GLY A 424 9.72 17.39 -8.37
CA GLY A 424 9.63 16.93 -9.77
C GLY A 424 10.61 15.77 -10.04
N ILE A 425 10.68 15.27 -11.29
CA ILE A 425 11.59 14.18 -11.69
C ILE A 425 12.72 14.70 -12.59
N GLU A 426 12.41 15.21 -13.77
CA GLU A 426 13.43 15.71 -14.71
C GLU A 426 13.81 17.17 -14.49
N MET A 427 12.81 17.99 -14.15
CA MET A 427 12.95 19.39 -13.78
C MET A 427 12.06 19.67 -12.57
N SER A 428 12.29 20.81 -11.92
CA SER A 428 11.41 21.31 -10.87
C SER A 428 10.49 22.41 -11.38
N TRP A 429 9.89 23.16 -10.46
CA TRP A 429 9.00 24.30 -10.74
C TRP A 429 9.67 25.39 -11.60
N ASN A 430 10.99 25.35 -11.75
CA ASN A 430 11.72 26.15 -12.74
C ASN A 430 11.30 25.85 -14.20
N ALA A 431 10.63 24.73 -14.48
CA ALA A 431 9.97 24.46 -15.76
C ALA A 431 8.79 25.41 -16.05
N GLU A 432 8.26 26.10 -15.05
CA GLU A 432 7.17 27.07 -15.22
C GLU A 432 7.63 28.53 -15.18
N LEU A 433 8.93 28.77 -15.16
CA LEU A 433 9.50 30.11 -15.18
C LEU A 433 9.70 30.60 -16.61
N LYS A 434 9.33 31.85 -16.85
CA LYS A 434 9.54 32.50 -18.15
C LYS A 434 11.03 32.59 -18.46
N GLU A 435 11.84 32.91 -17.47
CA GLU A 435 13.28 33.16 -17.60
C GLU A 435 14.04 31.91 -18.04
N THR A 436 13.47 30.71 -17.84
CA THR A 436 14.02 29.43 -18.28
C THR A 436 14.06 29.31 -19.80
N TYR A 437 13.18 29.98 -20.54
CA TYR A 437 12.99 29.74 -21.98
C TYR A 437 13.28 30.96 -22.85
N GLN A 438 13.80 30.70 -24.04
CA GLN A 438 13.89 31.69 -25.11
C GLN A 438 12.61 31.67 -25.95
N PHE A 439 11.83 32.75 -25.91
CA PHE A 439 10.50 32.78 -26.56
C PHE A 439 10.52 32.94 -28.08
N LEU A 440 11.63 33.42 -28.64
CA LEU A 440 11.78 33.59 -30.08
C LEU A 440 12.10 32.27 -30.81
N ILE A 441 12.57 31.26 -30.07
CA ILE A 441 12.98 29.97 -30.61
C ILE A 441 12.29 28.86 -29.81
N PRO A 442 11.27 28.20 -30.38
CA PRO A 442 10.47 27.22 -29.65
C PRO A 442 11.31 26.13 -28.97
N PHE A 443 10.87 25.72 -27.78
CA PHE A 443 11.45 24.69 -26.92
C PHE A 443 12.94 24.90 -26.54
N THR A 444 13.47 26.12 -26.69
CA THR A 444 14.88 26.42 -26.40
C THR A 444 15.05 27.01 -25.01
N ILE A 445 16.05 26.53 -24.27
CA ILE A 445 16.44 27.06 -22.95
C ILE A 445 17.19 28.38 -23.13
N ASN A 446 16.92 29.36 -22.28
CA ASN A 446 17.64 30.63 -22.26
C ASN A 446 19.13 30.41 -21.91
N GLU A 447 20.05 31.03 -22.66
CA GLU A 447 21.50 30.88 -22.43
C GLU A 447 21.97 31.40 -21.07
N ASP A 448 21.20 32.30 -20.44
CA ASP A 448 21.46 32.78 -19.07
C ASP A 448 21.31 31.68 -18.01
N VAL A 449 20.61 30.58 -18.34
CA VAL A 449 20.46 29.40 -17.47
C VAL A 449 21.75 28.58 -17.52
N LYS A 450 22.56 28.65 -16.46
CA LYS A 450 23.90 28.02 -16.44
C LYS A 450 23.79 26.50 -16.35
N PRO A 451 24.79 25.72 -16.81
CA PRO A 451 24.84 24.27 -16.59
C PRO A 451 24.55 23.89 -15.14
N GLY A 452 23.77 22.82 -14.93
CA GLY A 452 23.32 22.37 -13.61
C GLY A 452 22.12 23.13 -13.03
N ASP A 453 21.68 24.23 -13.65
CA ASP A 453 20.56 25.04 -13.12
C ASP A 453 19.19 24.40 -13.34
N LEU A 454 19.04 23.43 -14.25
CA LEU A 454 17.73 22.80 -14.47
C LEU A 454 17.40 21.75 -13.39
N THR A 455 18.42 21.09 -12.85
CA THR A 455 18.28 19.92 -11.95
C THR A 455 18.64 20.21 -10.49
N LYS A 456 19.28 21.35 -10.19
CA LYS A 456 19.76 21.68 -8.82
C LYS A 456 18.68 21.70 -7.73
N PHE A 457 17.43 21.97 -8.13
CA PHE A 457 16.25 22.05 -7.25
C PHE A 457 15.75 20.66 -6.80
N LEU A 458 16.14 19.60 -7.51
CA LEU A 458 15.68 18.25 -7.24
C LEU A 458 16.34 17.68 -5.98
N SER A 459 15.77 16.59 -5.50
CA SER A 459 16.26 15.84 -4.33
C SER A 459 17.70 15.36 -4.49
N LEU A 460 18.38 15.25 -3.35
CA LEU A 460 19.75 14.81 -3.22
C LEU A 460 19.88 13.83 -2.03
N PRO A 461 20.07 12.52 -2.28
CA PRO A 461 20.13 11.90 -3.61
C PRO A 461 18.74 11.71 -4.24
N TRP A 462 18.67 11.65 -5.58
CA TRP A 462 17.39 11.47 -6.28
C TRP A 462 16.59 10.23 -5.84
N GLN A 463 17.27 9.14 -5.46
CA GLN A 463 16.63 7.90 -5.01
C GLN A 463 15.78 8.07 -3.76
N SER A 464 16.12 9.06 -2.93
CA SER A 464 15.39 9.34 -1.69
C SER A 464 13.95 9.74 -1.99
N ASP A 465 13.79 10.82 -2.74
CA ASP A 465 12.49 11.28 -3.22
C ASP A 465 11.82 10.22 -4.09
N PHE A 466 12.57 9.56 -4.99
CA PHE A 466 12.01 8.54 -5.89
C PHE A 466 11.30 7.39 -5.14
N TYR A 467 11.77 7.02 -3.94
CA TYR A 467 11.02 6.10 -3.08
C TYR A 467 9.73 6.74 -2.54
N MET A 468 9.82 7.97 -2.04
CA MET A 468 8.71 8.74 -1.44
C MET A 468 7.63 9.16 -2.43
N CYS A 469 7.92 9.16 -3.73
CA CYS A 469 7.04 9.47 -4.87
C CYS A 469 5.89 8.45 -5.08
N ARG A 470 5.33 7.88 -4.02
CA ARG A 470 4.30 6.84 -4.07
C ARG A 470 2.87 7.38 -4.04
N SER A 471 1.92 6.56 -4.47
CA SER A 471 0.46 6.74 -4.38
C SER A 471 -0.14 7.81 -5.30
N TYR A 472 0.22 9.08 -5.14
CA TYR A 472 -0.45 10.21 -5.79
C TYR A 472 0.51 11.09 -6.62
N TRP A 473 1.80 10.78 -6.67
CA TRP A 473 2.80 11.64 -7.31
C TRP A 473 2.98 11.34 -8.80
N TRP A 474 3.93 10.44 -9.15
CA TRP A 474 4.37 10.26 -10.54
C TRP A 474 4.38 8.80 -11.02
N PRO A 475 3.22 8.12 -11.03
CA PRO A 475 3.11 6.70 -11.40
C PRO A 475 3.67 6.34 -12.79
N SER A 476 3.70 7.30 -13.73
CA SER A 476 4.27 7.11 -15.08
C SER A 476 5.81 7.11 -15.16
N ALA A 477 6.50 7.56 -14.11
CA ALA A 477 7.96 7.48 -13.98
C ALA A 477 8.36 6.39 -12.98
N ARG A 478 7.67 6.39 -11.84
CA ARG A 478 7.83 5.46 -10.71
C ARG A 478 6.51 4.72 -10.48
N PRO A 479 6.36 3.45 -10.90
CA PRO A 479 5.14 2.69 -10.69
C PRO A 479 4.81 2.47 -9.20
N ASP A 480 3.54 2.39 -8.85
CA ASP A 480 3.06 2.05 -7.50
C ASP A 480 2.60 0.59 -7.39
N SER A 481 1.71 0.19 -8.28
CA SER A 481 1.06 -1.12 -8.25
C SER A 481 1.04 -1.72 -9.64
N VAL A 482 1.59 -2.93 -9.79
CA VAL A 482 1.92 -3.51 -11.10
C VAL A 482 1.40 -4.94 -11.23
N VAL A 483 1.18 -5.38 -12.46
CA VAL A 483 0.89 -6.77 -12.81
C VAL A 483 2.21 -7.47 -13.10
N THR A 484 2.44 -8.66 -12.53
CA THR A 484 3.67 -9.40 -12.80
C THR A 484 3.58 -10.18 -14.12
N GLU A 485 4.73 -10.43 -14.75
CA GLU A 485 4.83 -11.31 -15.92
C GLU A 485 4.20 -12.70 -15.67
N ASP A 486 4.36 -13.26 -14.47
CA ASP A 486 3.78 -14.56 -14.11
C ASP A 486 2.25 -14.53 -14.05
N THR A 487 1.67 -13.48 -13.44
CA THR A 487 0.22 -13.28 -13.45
C THR A 487 -0.29 -13.14 -14.89
N TYR A 488 0.40 -12.39 -15.75
CA TYR A 488 0.04 -12.27 -17.16
C TYR A 488 0.05 -13.62 -17.89
N LYS A 489 1.09 -14.43 -17.70
CA LYS A 489 1.20 -15.77 -18.31
C LYS A 489 0.06 -16.69 -17.85
N ILE A 490 -0.23 -16.73 -16.56
CA ILE A 490 -1.31 -17.55 -16.00
C ILE A 490 -2.67 -17.12 -16.57
N VAL A 491 -2.97 -15.82 -16.53
CA VAL A 491 -4.26 -15.29 -17.01
C VAL A 491 -4.40 -15.47 -18.52
N SER A 492 -3.38 -15.14 -19.31
CA SER A 492 -3.43 -15.25 -20.78
C SER A 492 -3.66 -16.68 -21.29
N GLN A 493 -3.28 -17.69 -20.51
CA GLN A 493 -3.55 -19.11 -20.80
C GLN A 493 -4.93 -19.58 -20.31
N SER A 494 -5.53 -18.86 -19.35
CA SER A 494 -6.73 -19.28 -18.64
C SER A 494 -8.01 -18.60 -19.13
N VAL A 495 -7.92 -17.55 -19.96
CA VAL A 495 -9.07 -16.77 -20.41
C VAL A 495 -9.05 -16.52 -21.92
N VAL A 496 -10.21 -16.19 -22.49
CA VAL A 496 -10.31 -15.79 -23.90
C VAL A 496 -9.48 -14.52 -24.13
N LYS A 497 -8.74 -14.46 -25.23
CA LYS A 497 -7.78 -13.40 -25.56
C LYS A 497 -8.33 -11.97 -25.38
N SER A 498 -9.59 -11.72 -25.76
CA SER A 498 -10.24 -10.42 -25.62
C SER A 498 -10.43 -9.97 -24.17
N ASN A 499 -10.43 -10.90 -23.21
CA ASN A 499 -10.75 -10.65 -21.81
C ASN A 499 -9.50 -10.61 -20.91
N ILE A 500 -8.30 -10.74 -21.48
CA ILE A 500 -7.06 -10.81 -20.69
C ILE A 500 -6.92 -9.56 -19.81
N ALA A 501 -7.03 -8.36 -20.39
CA ALA A 501 -6.85 -7.11 -19.64
C ALA A 501 -7.80 -7.00 -18.44
N GLN A 502 -9.08 -7.32 -18.64
CA GLN A 502 -10.12 -7.32 -17.59
C GLN A 502 -9.86 -8.34 -16.47
N LYS A 503 -9.07 -9.39 -16.72
CA LYS A 503 -8.79 -10.46 -15.77
C LYS A 503 -7.46 -10.30 -15.04
N LEU A 504 -6.66 -9.28 -15.38
CA LEU A 504 -5.43 -8.92 -14.66
C LEU A 504 -5.75 -8.03 -13.45
N THR A 505 -6.54 -8.55 -12.52
CA THR A 505 -6.95 -7.83 -11.30
C THR A 505 -5.92 -7.93 -10.17
N ASP A 506 -5.11 -8.98 -10.17
CA ASP A 506 -4.11 -9.22 -9.14
C ASP A 506 -2.89 -8.32 -9.38
N ARG A 507 -2.63 -7.41 -8.45
CA ARG A 507 -1.50 -6.47 -8.51
C ARG A 507 -0.66 -6.53 -7.24
N VAL A 508 0.62 -6.21 -7.39
CA VAL A 508 1.60 -6.17 -6.30
C VAL A 508 2.27 -4.80 -6.23
N PRO A 509 2.76 -4.37 -5.05
CA PRO A 509 3.57 -3.15 -4.96
C PRO A 509 4.82 -3.26 -5.83
N TRP A 510 5.15 -2.19 -6.54
CA TRP A 510 6.35 -2.15 -7.38
C TRP A 510 7.62 -2.08 -6.53
N GLU A 511 7.64 -1.31 -5.45
CA GLU A 511 8.81 -1.20 -4.57
C GLU A 511 9.04 -2.43 -3.67
N ARG A 512 8.22 -3.48 -3.79
CA ARG A 512 8.27 -4.64 -2.90
C ARG A 512 9.70 -5.20 -2.77
N GLY A 513 10.03 -5.55 -1.53
CA GLY A 513 11.36 -6.04 -1.17
C GLY A 513 12.36 -4.93 -0.85
N LEU A 514 11.97 -3.66 -0.77
CA LEU A 514 12.68 -2.64 0.01
C LEU A 514 12.05 -2.57 1.42
N HIS A 515 12.78 -2.05 2.42
CA HIS A 515 12.16 -1.72 3.70
C HIS A 515 11.02 -0.69 3.51
N GLU A 516 10.06 -0.67 4.42
CA GLU A 516 8.99 0.34 4.44
C GLU A 516 9.36 1.47 5.40
N ASN A 517 9.16 2.73 4.99
CA ASN A 517 9.17 3.86 5.92
C ASN A 517 7.83 3.94 6.66
N TYR A 518 7.87 4.00 7.98
CA TYR A 518 6.72 4.33 8.82
C TYR A 518 6.37 5.81 8.57
N THR A 519 5.21 6.02 7.95
CA THR A 519 4.69 7.31 7.45
C THR A 519 4.80 8.45 8.46
N ASP A 520 5.04 9.69 7.99
CA ASP A 520 4.81 11.09 8.46
C ASP A 520 4.56 11.43 9.95
N VAL A 521 4.52 10.47 10.88
CA VAL A 521 4.15 10.58 12.29
C VAL A 521 5.40 10.67 13.17
N PHE A 522 6.57 10.23 12.67
CA PHE A 522 7.85 10.24 13.39
C PHE A 522 8.99 10.80 12.51
N PRO A 523 9.14 12.14 12.40
CA PRO A 523 10.14 12.78 11.53
C PRO A 523 11.61 12.55 11.95
N ASP A 524 11.84 12.00 13.16
CA ASP A 524 13.19 11.78 13.71
C ASP A 524 13.76 10.38 13.40
N GLN A 525 13.00 9.52 12.71
CA GLN A 525 13.44 8.17 12.37
C GLN A 525 14.20 8.12 11.03
N PRO A 526 15.20 7.24 10.88
CA PRO A 526 15.86 7.01 9.60
C PRO A 526 14.89 6.54 8.51
N LEU A 527 15.05 7.08 7.30
CA LEU A 527 14.27 6.70 6.12
C LEU A 527 14.91 5.48 5.45
N PHE A 528 14.77 4.32 6.08
CA PHE A 528 15.39 3.05 5.66
C PHE A 528 15.17 2.73 4.18
N ALA A 529 13.95 2.94 3.70
CA ALA A 529 13.56 2.65 2.34
C ALA A 529 14.25 3.57 1.31
N ASN A 530 14.53 4.82 1.68
CA ASN A 530 15.24 5.79 0.84
C ASN A 530 16.69 5.34 0.64
N THR A 531 17.34 4.89 1.72
CA THR A 531 18.68 4.30 1.66
C THR A 531 18.68 3.00 0.86
N ASP A 532 17.66 2.16 1.01
CA ASP A 532 17.52 0.94 0.20
C ASP A 532 17.32 1.24 -1.28
N MET A 533 16.54 2.26 -1.61
CA MET A 533 16.37 2.71 -3.00
C MET A 533 17.71 3.19 -3.56
N ALA A 534 18.49 3.96 -2.80
CA ALA A 534 19.84 4.37 -3.19
C ALA A 534 20.74 3.17 -3.52
N LYS A 535 20.62 2.08 -2.76
CA LYS A 535 21.40 0.83 -2.95
C LYS A 535 20.85 -0.07 -4.06
N ASN A 536 19.53 -0.17 -4.22
CA ASN A 536 18.87 -1.28 -4.91
C ASN A 536 17.93 -0.88 -6.06
N TRP A 537 17.83 0.41 -6.41
CA TRP A 537 16.94 0.88 -7.50
C TRP A 537 17.09 0.06 -8.79
N HIS A 538 18.33 -0.32 -9.16
CA HIS A 538 18.65 -1.08 -10.37
C HIS A 538 18.06 -2.50 -10.38
N LYS A 539 17.61 -3.01 -9.24
CA LYS A 539 16.97 -4.33 -9.12
C LYS A 539 15.45 -4.28 -9.32
N LEU A 540 14.83 -3.10 -9.30
CA LEU A 540 13.39 -2.97 -9.54
C LEU A 540 13.03 -3.34 -10.99
N GLY A 541 11.80 -3.78 -11.22
CA GLY A 541 11.33 -4.24 -12.53
C GLY A 541 10.90 -3.09 -13.45
N PHE A 542 11.03 -3.29 -14.76
CA PHE A 542 10.51 -2.37 -15.78
C PHE A 542 9.11 -2.80 -16.22
N ILE A 543 8.27 -1.82 -16.54
CA ILE A 543 6.91 -2.03 -17.02
C ILE A 543 6.93 -1.98 -18.54
N VAL A 544 6.51 -3.08 -19.14
CA VAL A 544 6.64 -3.33 -20.57
C VAL A 544 5.29 -3.76 -21.14
N GLN A 545 5.00 -3.30 -22.35
CA GLN A 545 3.80 -3.69 -23.05
C GLN A 545 3.83 -5.19 -23.40
N ARG A 546 2.67 -5.84 -23.34
CA ARG A 546 2.44 -7.21 -23.79
C ARG A 546 1.33 -7.24 -24.84
N PRO A 547 1.24 -8.33 -25.65
CA PRO A 547 0.16 -8.49 -26.61
C PRO A 547 -1.20 -8.29 -25.96
N SER A 548 -1.96 -7.34 -26.51
CA SER A 548 -3.35 -7.10 -26.17
C SER A 548 -4.24 -7.41 -27.37
N TYR A 549 -5.45 -7.89 -27.08
CA TYR A 549 -6.47 -8.21 -28.06
C TYR A 549 -7.79 -7.45 -27.81
N GLY A 550 -7.76 -6.54 -26.84
CA GLY A 550 -8.81 -5.56 -26.56
C GLY A 550 -8.41 -4.16 -27.04
N PRO A 551 -9.26 -3.14 -26.83
CA PRO A 551 -8.98 -1.76 -27.27
C PRO A 551 -7.82 -1.11 -26.51
N GLU A 552 -7.54 -1.58 -25.29
CA GLU A 552 -6.48 -1.05 -24.43
C GLU A 552 -5.21 -1.92 -24.48
N PRO A 553 -4.01 -1.32 -24.45
CA PRO A 553 -2.76 -2.07 -24.29
C PRO A 553 -2.64 -2.68 -22.89
N ILE A 554 -1.89 -3.78 -22.77
CA ILE A 554 -1.59 -4.45 -21.50
C ILE A 554 -0.14 -4.16 -21.13
N PHE A 555 0.12 -3.82 -19.87
CA PHE A 555 1.45 -3.57 -19.35
C PHE A 555 1.75 -4.46 -18.14
N VAL A 556 2.96 -5.02 -18.10
CA VAL A 556 3.40 -5.97 -17.08
C VAL A 556 4.81 -5.67 -16.62
N GLU A 557 5.13 -6.04 -15.40
CA GLU A 557 6.46 -5.95 -14.84
C GLU A 557 7.37 -7.09 -15.31
N THR A 558 8.57 -6.73 -15.75
CA THR A 558 9.62 -7.60 -16.28
C THR A 558 10.97 -7.26 -15.66
N GLN A 559 11.97 -8.13 -15.88
CA GLN A 559 13.39 -7.87 -15.55
C GLN A 559 13.63 -7.44 -14.08
N ARG A 560 12.76 -7.82 -13.15
CA ARG A 560 12.97 -7.60 -11.71
C ARG A 560 14.10 -8.49 -11.20
N GLY A 561 15.06 -7.87 -10.53
CA GLY A 561 16.14 -8.53 -9.80
C GLY A 561 15.77 -8.83 -8.35
N ILE A 562 16.65 -9.56 -7.66
CA ILE A 562 16.46 -9.98 -6.27
C ILE A 562 17.08 -8.93 -5.34
N ILE A 563 16.25 -8.19 -4.61
CA ILE A 563 16.69 -7.10 -3.72
C ILE A 563 17.34 -7.65 -2.45
N HIS A 564 16.77 -8.68 -1.85
CA HIS A 564 17.36 -9.40 -0.72
C HIS A 564 17.66 -10.86 -1.09
N ARG A 565 18.93 -11.26 -1.05
CA ARG A 565 19.34 -12.67 -1.10
C ARG A 565 19.86 -13.09 0.27
N GLY A 566 18.93 -13.24 1.19
CA GLY A 566 19.11 -13.96 2.45
C GLY A 566 18.44 -15.34 2.46
N GLU A 567 17.69 -15.70 1.43
CA GLU A 567 17.10 -17.03 1.31
C GLU A 567 17.47 -17.63 -0.05
N LYS A 568 18.42 -18.58 -0.03
CA LYS A 568 18.14 -19.82 -0.77
C LYS A 568 16.70 -20.19 -0.37
N ALA A 569 15.83 -20.55 -1.31
CA ALA A 569 14.68 -21.37 -0.94
C ALA A 569 15.25 -22.43 0.01
N ILE A 570 14.90 -22.34 1.30
CA ILE A 570 15.39 -23.28 2.28
C ILE A 570 14.95 -24.61 1.69
N PRO A 571 15.87 -25.52 1.30
CA PRO A 571 15.42 -26.86 1.00
C PRO A 571 14.70 -27.27 2.26
N LEU A 572 13.40 -27.58 2.16
CA LEU A 572 12.61 -28.08 3.28
C LEU A 572 13.53 -28.96 4.13
N PRO A 573 13.84 -28.57 5.37
CA PRO A 573 14.71 -29.40 6.19
C PRO A 573 14.05 -30.77 6.25
N SER A 574 14.75 -31.79 5.79
CA SER A 574 14.23 -33.16 5.71
C SER A 574 14.06 -33.82 7.08
N ASP A 575 14.02 -33.03 8.16
CA ASP A 575 14.11 -33.52 9.53
C ASP A 575 13.10 -32.83 10.46
N ASP A 576 11.89 -33.38 10.44
CA ASP A 576 10.76 -33.08 11.33
C ASP A 576 11.04 -33.41 12.82
N SER A 577 12.20 -33.96 13.18
CA SER A 577 12.45 -34.50 14.52
C SER A 577 12.67 -33.46 15.63
N LYS A 578 12.75 -32.16 15.30
CA LYS A 578 12.96 -31.05 16.26
C LYS A 578 11.82 -30.03 16.35
N ALA A 579 10.71 -30.23 15.63
CA ALA A 579 9.54 -29.38 15.82
C ALA A 579 8.99 -29.52 17.26
N PRO A 580 8.65 -28.43 17.96
CA PRO A 580 7.93 -28.51 19.22
C PRO A 580 6.66 -29.35 19.03
N ARG A 581 6.32 -30.20 20.02
CA ARG A 581 5.15 -31.08 19.93
C ARG A 581 3.92 -30.27 19.50
N LEU A 582 3.30 -30.70 18.40
CA LEU A 582 2.06 -30.13 17.86
C LEU A 582 1.08 -29.85 19.01
N PRO A 583 0.42 -28.67 19.05
CA PRO A 583 -0.76 -28.52 19.89
C PRO A 583 -1.71 -29.68 19.56
N LYS A 584 -2.12 -30.46 20.57
CA LYS A 584 -3.05 -31.58 20.34
C LYS A 584 -4.28 -31.01 19.65
N ARG A 585 -4.59 -31.51 18.45
CA ARG A 585 -5.82 -31.16 17.74
C ARG A 585 -7.00 -31.39 18.70
N GLY A 586 -7.84 -30.38 18.89
CA GLY A 586 -9.16 -30.62 19.48
C GLY A 586 -9.86 -31.73 18.71
N GLY A 587 -10.54 -32.63 19.39
CA GLY A 587 -11.25 -33.74 18.73
C GLY A 587 -12.42 -33.21 17.88
N PRO A 588 -12.90 -33.96 16.86
CA PRO A 588 -14.18 -33.64 16.20
C PRO A 588 -15.25 -33.40 17.25
N LEU A 589 -15.96 -32.27 17.16
CA LEU A 589 -17.18 -32.05 17.93
C LEU A 589 -18.21 -33.08 17.49
N VAL A 590 -18.31 -34.16 18.26
CA VAL A 590 -19.26 -35.24 18.01
C VAL A 590 -20.55 -34.92 18.76
N LEU A 591 -21.67 -34.90 18.04
CA LEU A 591 -22.98 -34.81 18.69
C LEU A 591 -23.19 -36.05 19.57
N PRO A 592 -23.57 -35.88 20.84
CA PRO A 592 -23.93 -37.00 21.69
C PRO A 592 -25.13 -37.75 21.10
N THR A 593 -25.07 -39.09 21.16
CA THR A 593 -26.21 -39.94 20.80
C THR A 593 -27.23 -39.92 21.93
N PRO A 594 -28.54 -39.75 21.63
CA PRO A 594 -29.59 -39.91 22.64
C PRO A 594 -29.55 -41.29 23.31
N ASP A 595 -30.00 -41.36 24.57
CA ASP A 595 -29.98 -42.58 25.41
C ASP A 595 -30.66 -43.80 24.73
N SER A 596 -31.60 -43.54 23.80
CA SER A 596 -32.11 -44.55 22.86
C SER A 596 -32.54 -43.91 21.53
N HIS A 597 -32.36 -44.63 20.42
CA HIS A 597 -32.76 -44.17 19.09
C HIS A 597 -34.27 -43.84 19.05
N ASN A 598 -34.61 -42.61 18.64
CA ASN A 598 -35.98 -42.07 18.50
C ASN A 598 -36.75 -41.74 19.80
N GLN A 599 -36.12 -41.69 20.98
CA GLN A 599 -36.77 -41.24 22.22
C GLN A 599 -36.15 -39.92 22.75
N PRO A 600 -36.91 -39.09 23.49
CA PRO A 600 -36.37 -37.92 24.18
C PRO A 600 -35.28 -38.33 25.19
N ILE A 601 -34.37 -37.41 25.52
CA ILE A 601 -33.29 -37.62 26.50
C ILE A 601 -33.92 -38.05 27.84
N GLN A 602 -33.47 -39.17 28.41
CA GLN A 602 -34.13 -39.83 29.54
C GLN A 602 -33.34 -39.71 30.85
N THR A 603 -32.09 -39.27 30.79
CA THR A 603 -31.23 -39.09 31.96
C THR A 603 -30.74 -37.65 32.09
N VAL A 604 -30.54 -37.20 33.33
CA VAL A 604 -29.99 -35.86 33.62
C VAL A 604 -28.57 -35.72 33.08
N GLU A 605 -27.77 -36.78 33.13
CA GLU A 605 -26.39 -36.75 32.63
C GLU A 605 -26.35 -36.56 31.11
N SER A 606 -27.21 -37.26 30.38
CA SER A 606 -27.37 -37.07 28.94
C SER A 606 -27.87 -35.65 28.63
N LEU A 607 -28.82 -35.10 29.41
CA LEU A 607 -29.25 -33.70 29.24
C LEU A 607 -28.09 -32.73 29.39
N ARG A 608 -27.23 -32.93 30.40
CA ARG A 608 -26.02 -32.12 30.62
C ARG A 608 -25.05 -32.22 29.45
N THR A 609 -24.80 -33.43 28.94
CA THR A 609 -23.93 -33.63 27.77
C THR A 609 -24.46 -32.88 26.55
N HIS A 610 -25.76 -32.96 26.28
CA HIS A 610 -26.38 -32.27 25.15
C HIS A 610 -26.35 -30.74 25.29
N LEU A 611 -26.58 -30.20 26.50
CA LEU A 611 -26.45 -28.76 26.78
C LEU A 611 -25.00 -28.28 26.62
N GLN A 612 -24.03 -29.08 27.06
CA GLN A 612 -22.60 -28.80 26.86
C GLN A 612 -22.22 -28.80 25.38
N THR A 613 -22.76 -29.73 24.58
CA THR A 613 -22.53 -29.74 23.13
C THR A 613 -23.17 -28.54 22.43
N ALA A 614 -24.35 -28.08 22.88
CA ALA A 614 -24.97 -26.87 22.35
C ALA A 614 -24.07 -25.64 22.57
N MET A 615 -23.46 -25.51 23.76
CA MET A 615 -22.47 -24.46 24.02
C MET A 615 -21.27 -24.53 23.07
N SER A 616 -20.78 -25.73 22.75
CA SER A 616 -19.66 -25.90 21.82
C SER A 616 -20.00 -25.56 20.37
N ILE A 617 -21.25 -25.74 19.94
CA ILE A 617 -21.71 -25.34 18.59
C ILE A 617 -21.70 -23.81 18.47
N GLU A 618 -22.19 -23.11 19.49
CA GLU A 618 -22.10 -21.64 19.56
C GLU A 618 -20.64 -21.16 19.60
N LEU A 619 -19.78 -21.84 20.38
CA LEU A 619 -18.36 -21.52 20.42
C LEU A 619 -17.67 -21.68 19.04
N ALA A 620 -18.18 -22.55 18.17
CA ALA A 620 -17.64 -22.80 16.83
C ALA A 620 -17.91 -21.66 15.83
N THR A 621 -18.75 -20.69 16.14
CA THR A 621 -19.02 -19.53 15.25
C THR A 621 -18.14 -18.32 15.58
N ILE A 622 -17.67 -18.19 16.83
CA ILE A 622 -16.88 -17.04 17.29
C ILE A 622 -15.55 -16.88 16.52
N PRO A 623 -14.65 -17.90 16.45
CA PRO A 623 -13.43 -17.80 15.66
C PRO A 623 -13.67 -17.52 14.17
N LEU A 624 -14.76 -18.04 13.61
CA LEU A 624 -15.12 -17.84 12.21
C LEU A 624 -15.38 -16.35 11.90
N TYR A 625 -16.19 -15.69 12.74
CA TYR A 625 -16.51 -14.27 12.58
C TYR A 625 -15.30 -13.38 12.89
N LEU A 626 -14.58 -13.69 13.98
CA LEU A 626 -13.36 -12.97 14.38
C LEU A 626 -12.27 -13.02 13.31
N PHE A 627 -12.04 -14.20 12.72
CA PHE A 627 -11.02 -14.36 11.70
C PHE A 627 -11.35 -13.52 10.45
N GLY A 628 -12.61 -13.52 10.02
CA GLY A 628 -13.10 -12.64 8.96
C GLY A 628 -12.84 -11.17 9.30
N MET A 629 -13.24 -10.74 10.49
CA MET A 629 -13.04 -9.36 10.96
C MET A 629 -11.56 -8.96 11.03
N TYR A 630 -10.69 -9.78 11.63
CA TYR A 630 -9.26 -9.50 11.75
C TYR A 630 -8.53 -9.45 10.42
N SER A 631 -9.10 -10.07 9.37
CA SER A 631 -8.54 -9.94 8.02
C SER A 631 -8.79 -8.57 7.38
N ILE A 632 -9.74 -7.76 7.88
CA ILE A 632 -10.08 -6.44 7.32
C ILE A 632 -9.04 -5.39 7.73
N LYS A 633 -8.58 -4.59 6.77
CA LYS A 633 -7.72 -3.43 7.02
C LYS A 633 -8.59 -2.27 7.50
N ILE A 634 -8.68 -2.13 8.82
CA ILE A 634 -9.46 -1.06 9.45
C ILE A 634 -8.56 0.17 9.61
N PRO A 635 -8.94 1.36 9.11
CA PRO A 635 -8.23 2.61 9.39
C PRO A 635 -8.11 2.86 10.90
N ASP A 636 -6.98 3.37 11.36
CA ASP A 636 -6.66 3.49 12.79
C ASP A 636 -7.72 4.26 13.60
N GLN A 637 -8.40 5.22 12.96
CA GLN A 637 -9.49 6.00 13.56
C GLN A 637 -10.72 5.17 13.99
N TYR A 638 -10.87 3.94 13.48
CA TYR A 638 -11.98 3.02 13.81
C TYR A 638 -11.52 1.78 14.59
N ALA A 639 -10.22 1.66 14.88
CA ALA A 639 -9.63 0.47 15.50
C ALA A 639 -10.20 0.11 16.89
N ASN A 640 -10.69 1.11 17.63
CA ASN A 640 -11.17 0.99 19.01
C ASN A 640 -12.68 1.27 19.16
N ASP A 641 -13.44 1.29 18.06
CA ASP A 641 -14.87 1.57 18.12
C ASP A 641 -15.63 0.30 18.60
N PRO A 642 -16.31 0.34 19.76
CA PRO A 642 -16.96 -0.82 20.37
C PRO A 642 -18.01 -1.48 19.46
N ARG A 643 -18.59 -0.71 18.53
CA ARG A 643 -19.64 -1.18 17.61
C ARG A 643 -19.16 -2.25 16.63
N TYR A 644 -17.84 -2.33 16.37
CA TYR A 644 -17.28 -3.39 15.54
C TYR A 644 -17.12 -4.73 16.27
N TYR A 645 -17.22 -4.71 17.61
CA TYR A 645 -17.03 -5.88 18.47
C TYR A 645 -18.34 -6.37 19.11
N ASP A 646 -19.42 -5.59 18.97
CA ASP A 646 -20.79 -5.99 19.35
C ASP A 646 -21.18 -7.39 18.82
N PRO A 647 -20.81 -7.82 17.60
CA PRO A 647 -21.11 -9.17 17.14
C PRO A 647 -20.45 -10.28 17.98
N ILE A 648 -19.31 -10.01 18.64
CA ILE A 648 -18.60 -11.00 19.46
C ILE A 648 -19.26 -11.13 20.84
N ILE A 649 -19.70 -10.01 21.41
CA ILE A 649 -20.45 -10.00 22.68
C ILE A 649 -21.85 -10.57 22.47
N ALA A 650 -22.47 -10.30 21.32
CA ALA A 650 -23.73 -10.91 20.90
C ALA A 650 -23.59 -12.40 20.51
N ALA A 651 -22.43 -12.86 20.04
CA ALA A 651 -22.18 -14.25 19.68
C ALA A 651 -21.89 -15.18 20.88
N ILE A 652 -21.58 -14.65 22.07
CA ILE A 652 -21.57 -15.46 23.30
C ILE A 652 -23.04 -15.66 23.70
N ARG A 653 -23.84 -16.40 22.94
CA ARG A 653 -25.22 -16.81 23.32
C ARG A 653 -25.29 -18.15 24.03
N GLY A 654 -24.18 -18.89 24.00
CA GLY A 654 -23.98 -20.13 24.76
C GLY A 654 -24.17 -19.99 26.27
N TYR A 655 -24.27 -18.77 26.84
CA TYR A 655 -24.55 -18.61 28.26
C TYR A 655 -25.96 -19.04 28.68
N LEU A 656 -26.96 -18.99 27.80
CA LEU A 656 -28.30 -19.50 28.12
C LEU A 656 -28.27 -21.03 28.27
N ALA A 657 -27.57 -21.72 27.37
CA ALA A 657 -27.31 -23.16 27.50
C ALA A 657 -26.47 -23.46 28.76
N GLY A 658 -25.49 -22.60 29.07
CA GLY A 658 -24.70 -22.65 30.31
C GLY A 658 -25.55 -22.46 31.57
N ASN A 659 -26.51 -21.53 31.57
CA ASN A 659 -27.43 -21.29 32.68
C ASN A 659 -28.34 -22.50 32.93
N VAL A 660 -28.92 -23.08 31.86
CA VAL A 660 -29.71 -24.31 31.96
C VAL A 660 -28.85 -25.47 32.45
N LEU A 661 -27.64 -25.63 31.90
CA LEU A 661 -26.67 -26.66 32.33
C LEU A 661 -26.34 -26.52 33.81
N ARG A 662 -26.17 -25.29 34.29
CA ARG A 662 -25.87 -25.00 35.68
C ARG A 662 -27.06 -25.27 36.60
N ALA A 663 -28.27 -24.91 36.17
CA ALA A 663 -29.51 -25.16 36.90
C ALA A 663 -29.79 -26.65 37.10
N VAL A 664 -29.43 -27.50 36.14
CA VAL A 664 -29.56 -28.97 36.28
C VAL A 664 -28.33 -29.63 36.93
N GLY A 665 -27.48 -28.85 37.60
CA GLY A 665 -26.33 -29.33 38.38
C GLY A 665 -25.08 -29.67 37.58
N GLY A 666 -24.99 -29.27 36.31
CA GLY A 666 -23.79 -29.38 35.49
C GLY A 666 -22.78 -28.26 35.74
N ILE A 667 -21.58 -28.39 35.16
CA ILE A 667 -20.54 -27.36 35.16
C ILE A 667 -20.21 -27.02 33.71
N PRO A 668 -20.61 -25.83 33.22
CA PRO A 668 -20.26 -25.40 31.88
C PRO A 668 -18.75 -25.40 31.65
N LYS A 669 -18.33 -25.91 30.51
CA LYS A 669 -16.93 -25.90 30.07
C LYS A 669 -16.78 -25.24 28.69
N LEU A 670 -15.76 -24.42 28.55
CA LEU A 670 -15.34 -23.79 27.28
C LEU A 670 -13.89 -24.14 26.96
N TYR A 671 -13.03 -24.23 27.98
CA TYR A 671 -11.64 -24.65 27.83
C TYR A 671 -11.53 -26.16 28.10
N ASP A 672 -11.81 -26.96 27.07
CA ASP A 672 -11.62 -28.41 27.10
C ASP A 672 -11.35 -28.88 25.67
N PRO A 673 -10.31 -29.70 25.42
CA PRO A 673 -9.98 -30.16 24.07
C PRO A 673 -11.09 -31.01 23.42
N ASN A 674 -12.08 -31.47 24.18
CA ASN A 674 -13.26 -32.17 23.65
C ASN A 674 -14.39 -31.21 23.21
N TYR A 675 -14.39 -29.97 23.70
CA TYR A 675 -15.48 -29.00 23.50
C TYR A 675 -15.05 -27.79 22.67
N MET A 676 -13.74 -27.57 22.50
CA MET A 676 -13.19 -26.48 21.72
C MET A 676 -13.17 -26.83 20.22
N PRO A 677 -13.67 -25.95 19.33
CA PRO A 677 -13.70 -26.18 17.90
C PRO A 677 -12.28 -26.16 17.30
N TYR A 678 -12.12 -26.82 16.15
CA TYR A 678 -10.95 -26.67 15.28
C TYR A 678 -11.43 -26.44 13.85
N TYR A 679 -10.58 -25.83 13.02
CA TYR A 679 -10.94 -25.51 11.64
C TYR A 679 -9.91 -26.09 10.67
N PRO A 680 -10.33 -26.54 9.47
CA PRO A 680 -11.72 -26.62 9.03
C PRO A 680 -12.47 -27.78 9.71
N MET A 681 -13.76 -27.59 9.98
CA MET A 681 -14.63 -28.65 10.52
C MET A 681 -16.01 -28.63 9.89
N LEU A 682 -16.73 -29.75 10.01
CA LEU A 682 -18.15 -29.78 9.66
C LEU A 682 -18.97 -29.30 10.85
N MET A 683 -19.93 -28.41 10.63
CA MET A 683 -20.86 -27.97 11.67
C MET A 683 -21.68 -29.19 12.17
N PRO A 684 -21.58 -29.55 13.46
CA PRO A 684 -22.30 -30.70 14.00
C PRO A 684 -23.82 -30.48 13.91
N GLY A 685 -24.57 -31.46 13.41
CA GLY A 685 -26.04 -31.39 13.37
C GLY A 685 -26.66 -30.50 12.30
N ARG A 686 -25.87 -29.86 11.43
CA ARG A 686 -26.39 -28.98 10.37
C ARG A 686 -26.77 -29.75 9.11
N VAL A 687 -27.99 -29.51 8.58
CA VAL A 687 -28.48 -30.08 7.30
C VAL A 687 -29.04 -28.97 6.38
N PRO A 688 -28.52 -28.78 5.15
CA PRO A 688 -27.41 -29.50 4.53
C PRO A 688 -26.10 -29.29 5.29
N LYS A 689 -25.18 -30.25 5.11
CA LYS A 689 -23.85 -30.22 5.72
C LYS A 689 -23.12 -28.92 5.39
N LEU A 690 -22.65 -28.20 6.42
CA LEU A 690 -21.93 -26.93 6.29
C LEU A 690 -20.49 -27.06 6.81
N TRP A 691 -19.51 -26.63 6.01
CA TRP A 691 -18.11 -26.56 6.41
C TRP A 691 -17.80 -25.20 7.03
N LEU A 692 -17.29 -25.21 8.25
CA LEU A 692 -16.76 -24.03 8.93
C LEU A 692 -15.25 -23.94 8.65
N GLN A 693 -14.82 -22.80 8.13
CA GLN A 693 -13.44 -22.56 7.72
C GLN A 693 -13.01 -21.14 8.07
N LEU A 694 -11.79 -20.98 8.58
CA LEU A 694 -11.20 -19.67 8.85
C LEU A 694 -10.71 -19.06 7.53
N ARG A 695 -11.39 -18.03 7.06
CA ARG A 695 -11.13 -17.35 5.78
C ARG A 695 -11.25 -15.84 5.93
N LYS A 696 -10.54 -15.11 5.08
CA LYS A 696 -10.65 -13.65 5.01
C LYS A 696 -12.08 -13.19 4.72
N ALA A 697 -12.42 -11.97 5.11
CA ALA A 697 -13.71 -11.36 4.81
C ALA A 697 -13.86 -11.20 3.29
N ASN A 698 -14.93 -11.79 2.75
CA ASN A 698 -15.38 -11.66 1.37
C ASN A 698 -16.81 -12.22 1.28
N ASN A 699 -17.48 -12.01 0.15
CA ASN A 699 -18.87 -12.44 -0.04
C ASN A 699 -19.07 -13.96 0.12
N ALA A 700 -18.07 -14.79 -0.21
CA ALA A 700 -18.18 -16.25 -0.02
C ALA A 700 -18.10 -16.64 1.46
N ASN A 701 -17.30 -15.93 2.25
CA ASN A 701 -17.23 -16.14 3.70
C ASN A 701 -18.45 -15.57 4.42
N LEU A 702 -18.95 -14.39 4.02
CA LEU A 702 -20.24 -13.87 4.49
C LEU A 702 -21.39 -14.81 4.18
N GLN A 703 -21.41 -15.43 2.99
CA GLN A 703 -22.42 -16.43 2.67
C GLN A 703 -22.36 -17.60 3.65
N THR A 704 -21.17 -18.00 4.11
CA THR A 704 -21.03 -19.03 5.14
C THR A 704 -21.58 -18.56 6.48
N PHE A 705 -21.43 -17.28 6.82
CA PHE A 705 -22.03 -16.71 8.04
C PHE A 705 -23.56 -16.71 7.93
N ILE A 706 -24.10 -16.27 6.79
CA ILE A 706 -25.53 -16.36 6.49
C ILE A 706 -26.02 -17.81 6.59
N ASP A 707 -25.29 -18.78 6.00
CA ASP A 707 -25.68 -20.19 6.02
C ASP A 707 -25.65 -20.81 7.43
N VAL A 708 -24.79 -20.31 8.33
CA VAL A 708 -24.78 -20.63 9.77
C VAL A 708 -26.06 -20.12 10.43
N GLU A 709 -26.48 -18.89 10.12
CA GLU A 709 -27.66 -18.23 10.70
C GLU A 709 -28.98 -18.53 9.94
N THR A 710 -28.95 -19.33 8.85
CA THR A 710 -30.11 -19.61 7.97
C THR A 710 -31.04 -20.70 8.51
N ARG A 711 -32.36 -20.42 8.50
CA ARG A 711 -33.48 -21.32 8.83
C ARG A 711 -33.47 -22.69 8.15
N GLU A 712 -33.95 -23.71 8.87
CA GLU A 712 -34.58 -24.87 8.23
C GLU A 712 -35.94 -24.45 7.64
N LYS A 713 -36.30 -24.92 6.44
CA LYS A 713 -37.57 -24.54 5.76
C LYS A 713 -38.78 -24.86 6.64
N SER A 714 -39.71 -23.92 6.77
CA SER A 714 -40.98 -24.11 7.50
C SER A 714 -41.72 -25.38 7.03
N GLY A 715 -41.98 -26.31 7.94
CA GLY A 715 -42.63 -27.60 7.66
C GLY A 715 -41.68 -28.74 7.26
N ALA A 716 -40.37 -28.52 7.18
CA ALA A 716 -39.40 -29.61 7.11
C ALA A 716 -39.48 -30.44 8.42
N LYS A 717 -39.45 -31.77 8.29
CA LYS A 717 -39.17 -32.60 9.47
C LYS A 717 -37.75 -32.25 9.92
N PRO A 718 -37.48 -31.99 11.21
CA PRO A 718 -36.10 -31.83 11.68
C PRO A 718 -35.36 -33.13 11.37
N GLU A 719 -34.59 -33.15 10.28
CA GLU A 719 -33.90 -34.35 9.81
C GLU A 719 -32.53 -34.53 10.49
N SER A 720 -32.12 -33.57 11.34
CA SER A 720 -30.79 -33.57 11.95
C SER A 720 -30.74 -33.73 13.48
N MET A 721 -31.88 -33.79 14.17
CA MET A 721 -31.88 -34.11 15.59
C MET A 721 -33.00 -35.07 15.97
N ASN A 722 -32.60 -36.31 16.30
CA ASN A 722 -33.35 -37.16 17.23
C ASN A 722 -33.43 -36.55 18.65
N MET A 723 -33.09 -35.28 18.84
CA MET A 723 -33.20 -34.54 20.08
C MET A 723 -34.42 -33.62 20.02
N LYS A 724 -35.35 -33.84 20.94
CA LYS A 724 -36.44 -32.89 21.22
C LYS A 724 -36.15 -32.20 22.56
N PRO A 725 -35.19 -31.25 22.66
CA PRO A 725 -34.70 -30.73 23.94
C PRO A 725 -35.83 -30.22 24.85
N LEU A 726 -36.83 -29.54 24.29
CA LEU A 726 -38.02 -29.09 25.04
C LEU A 726 -38.91 -30.24 25.55
N VAL A 727 -39.02 -31.34 24.81
CA VAL A 727 -39.79 -32.53 25.20
C VAL A 727 -39.02 -33.36 26.23
N SER A 728 -37.71 -33.48 26.05
CA SER A 728 -36.82 -34.16 26.98
C SER A 728 -36.75 -33.46 28.34
N LEU A 729 -36.68 -32.12 28.35
CA LEU A 729 -36.66 -31.35 29.58
C LEU A 729 -38.00 -31.48 30.34
N LYS A 730 -39.13 -31.45 29.63
CA LYS A 730 -40.47 -31.70 30.21
C LYS A 730 -40.61 -33.13 30.76
N PHE A 731 -40.06 -34.12 30.06
CA PHE A 731 -40.04 -35.51 30.52
C PHE A 731 -39.25 -35.63 31.82
N LEU A 732 -38.00 -35.16 31.83
CA LEU A 732 -37.11 -35.22 32.99
C LEU A 732 -37.68 -34.49 34.21
N ALA A 733 -38.26 -33.30 34.02
CA ALA A 733 -38.88 -32.54 35.11
C ALA A 733 -40.12 -33.23 35.71
N GLY A 734 -40.77 -34.12 34.96
CA GLY A 734 -41.88 -34.95 35.45
C GLY A 734 -41.44 -36.26 36.10
N THR A 735 -40.17 -36.67 35.92
CA THR A 735 -39.66 -37.98 36.39
C THR A 735 -38.54 -37.89 37.43
N VAL A 736 -37.85 -36.75 37.53
CA VAL A 736 -36.74 -36.52 38.45
C VAL A 736 -37.15 -35.45 39.45
N GLU A 737 -37.24 -35.85 40.72
CA GLU A 737 -37.45 -34.93 41.85
C GLU A 737 -36.21 -34.01 41.98
N ASP A 738 -36.42 -32.72 42.21
CA ASP A 738 -35.36 -31.70 42.33
C ASP A 738 -34.40 -31.61 41.12
N LEU A 739 -34.92 -31.75 39.89
CA LEU A 739 -34.13 -31.59 38.66
C LEU A 739 -33.38 -30.24 38.60
N PHE A 740 -34.03 -29.17 39.05
CA PHE A 740 -33.46 -27.83 39.08
C PHE A 740 -32.92 -27.50 40.47
N GLN A 741 -31.80 -26.79 40.52
CA GLN A 741 -31.12 -26.37 41.74
C GLN A 741 -31.18 -24.83 41.85
N PRO A 742 -32.24 -24.24 42.45
CA PRO A 742 -32.40 -22.79 42.51
C PRO A 742 -31.27 -22.06 43.26
N ASP A 743 -30.59 -22.74 44.20
CA ASP A 743 -29.42 -22.21 44.90
C ASP A 743 -28.24 -21.93 43.95
N LYS A 744 -28.26 -22.51 42.74
CA LYS A 744 -27.26 -22.25 41.69
C LYS A 744 -27.56 -21.03 40.83
N ALA A 745 -28.70 -20.36 41.01
CA ALA A 745 -29.05 -19.15 40.27
C ALA A 745 -27.99 -18.04 40.39
N LYS A 746 -27.33 -17.94 41.56
CA LYS A 746 -26.24 -16.99 41.82
C LYS A 746 -24.96 -17.25 41.00
N TYR A 747 -24.85 -18.40 40.33
CA TYR A 747 -23.74 -18.72 39.44
C TYR A 747 -24.10 -18.61 37.96
N GLN A 748 -25.29 -18.07 37.66
CA GLN A 748 -25.80 -17.94 36.30
C GLN A 748 -25.62 -16.50 35.80
N PHE A 749 -25.50 -16.34 34.48
CA PHE A 749 -25.48 -15.01 33.87
C PHE A 749 -26.85 -14.35 34.04
N SER A 750 -26.86 -13.19 34.70
CA SER A 750 -28.06 -12.41 35.01
C SER A 750 -28.22 -11.21 34.07
N PRO A 751 -29.45 -10.70 33.86
CA PRO A 751 -29.66 -9.44 33.17
C PRO A 751 -28.81 -8.30 33.78
N GLY A 752 -28.07 -7.59 32.94
CA GLY A 752 -27.23 -6.46 33.37
C GLY A 752 -25.84 -6.83 33.87
N LEU A 753 -25.42 -8.10 33.80
CA LEU A 753 -24.06 -8.55 34.10
C LEU A 753 -23.03 -8.14 33.00
N GLY A 754 -23.47 -7.48 31.91
CA GLY A 754 -22.67 -7.12 30.72
C GLY A 754 -22.31 -5.62 30.56
N TYR A 755 -21.93 -5.20 29.35
CA TYR A 755 -21.36 -3.86 29.01
C TYR A 755 -22.32 -2.67 29.18
N GLN A 756 -23.64 -2.87 29.22
CA GLN A 756 -24.61 -1.77 29.20
C GLN A 756 -25.17 -1.45 30.60
N SER A 757 -25.56 -0.19 30.79
CA SER A 757 -26.26 0.33 31.99
C SER A 757 -27.34 -0.65 32.48
N ARG A 758 -27.54 -0.75 33.80
CA ARG A 758 -28.61 -1.52 34.49
C ARG A 758 -30.03 -1.33 33.93
N ASN A 759 -30.23 -0.35 33.03
CA ASN A 759 -31.49 0.00 32.39
C ASN A 759 -31.60 -0.41 30.91
N ARG A 760 -30.61 -1.10 30.32
CA ARG A 760 -30.72 -1.71 28.98
C ARG A 760 -30.61 -3.23 29.09
N ASP A 761 -31.61 -3.90 28.56
CA ASP A 761 -31.73 -5.36 28.57
C ASP A 761 -30.59 -6.00 27.76
N THR A 762 -29.79 -6.85 28.41
CA THR A 762 -28.62 -7.54 27.86
C THR A 762 -29.05 -8.79 27.11
N GLY A 763 -29.63 -8.59 25.92
CA GLY A 763 -29.90 -9.68 24.96
C GLY A 763 -30.77 -10.82 25.51
N GLY A 764 -31.67 -10.55 26.47
CA GLY A 764 -32.61 -11.55 26.97
C GLY A 764 -32.00 -12.64 27.85
N SER A 765 -30.97 -12.34 28.67
CA SER A 765 -30.42 -13.31 29.62
C SER A 765 -31.47 -13.84 30.61
N ILE A 766 -31.68 -15.15 30.68
CA ILE A 766 -32.68 -15.78 31.57
C ILE A 766 -31.97 -16.54 32.69
N ILE A 767 -32.26 -16.17 33.94
CA ILE A 767 -31.90 -16.98 35.11
C ILE A 767 -32.86 -18.16 35.18
N VAL A 768 -32.32 -19.36 35.25
CA VAL A 768 -33.05 -20.63 35.21
C VAL A 768 -33.12 -21.23 36.61
N THR A 769 -34.31 -21.23 37.20
CA THR A 769 -34.60 -21.80 38.53
C THR A 769 -35.59 -22.95 38.48
N ASP A 770 -36.30 -23.12 37.37
CA ASP A 770 -37.42 -24.05 37.21
C ASP A 770 -37.63 -24.44 35.74
N LEU A 771 -38.62 -25.30 35.50
CA LEU A 771 -38.95 -25.78 34.15
C LEU A 771 -39.41 -24.65 33.22
N GLU A 772 -40.15 -23.66 33.73
CA GLU A 772 -40.70 -22.58 32.91
C GLU A 772 -39.58 -21.67 32.39
N SER A 773 -38.71 -21.19 33.29
CA SER A 773 -37.52 -20.41 32.96
C SER A 773 -36.56 -21.17 32.05
N ALA A 774 -36.38 -22.48 32.26
CA ALA A 774 -35.54 -23.31 31.41
C ALA A 774 -36.11 -23.50 29.98
N LEU A 775 -37.43 -23.68 29.86
CA LEU A 775 -38.10 -23.74 28.55
C LEU A 775 -38.02 -22.40 27.82
N ASN A 776 -38.15 -21.28 28.53
CA ASN A 776 -38.01 -19.95 27.96
C ASN A 776 -36.57 -19.72 27.46
N ALA A 777 -35.55 -20.09 28.24
CA ALA A 777 -34.14 -20.00 27.85
C ALA A 777 -33.83 -20.83 26.59
N LEU A 778 -34.26 -22.09 26.54
CA LEU A 778 -34.04 -22.94 25.36
C LEU A 778 -34.86 -22.49 24.15
N THR A 779 -36.08 -21.97 24.36
CA THR A 779 -36.89 -21.41 23.27
C THR A 779 -36.23 -20.17 22.68
N LEU A 780 -35.62 -19.31 23.51
CA LEU A 780 -34.89 -18.15 23.04
C LEU A 780 -33.66 -18.55 22.22
N ILE A 781 -32.88 -19.56 22.64
CA ILE A 781 -31.77 -20.10 21.85
C ILE A 781 -32.25 -20.61 20.49
N VAL A 782 -33.36 -21.37 20.47
CA VAL A 782 -33.91 -21.92 19.21
C VAL A 782 -34.45 -20.79 18.32
N VAL A 783 -35.21 -19.84 18.85
CA VAL A 783 -35.79 -18.73 18.08
C VAL A 783 -34.71 -17.77 17.56
N GLN A 784 -33.63 -17.53 18.30
CA GLN A 784 -32.56 -16.65 17.84
C GLN A 784 -31.56 -17.37 16.92
N GLY A 785 -31.31 -18.67 17.11
CA GLY A 785 -30.50 -19.47 16.18
C GLY A 785 -31.23 -19.88 14.90
N GLU A 786 -32.57 -19.88 14.90
CA GLU A 786 -33.42 -20.11 13.72
C GLU A 786 -34.08 -18.81 13.19
N GLY A 787 -33.81 -17.65 13.80
CA GLY A 787 -34.33 -16.33 13.41
C GLY A 787 -35.78 -16.00 13.84
N SER A 788 -36.04 -14.73 14.12
CA SER A 788 -37.33 -14.20 14.61
C SER A 788 -38.45 -14.25 13.55
N PRO A 789 -39.72 -14.56 13.89
CA PRO A 789 -40.83 -14.49 12.93
C PRO A 789 -41.19 -13.07 12.44
N GLY A 790 -40.53 -12.02 12.96
CA GLY A 790 -40.70 -10.61 12.54
C GLY A 790 -39.38 -9.96 12.07
N PRO A 791 -39.42 -8.70 11.57
CA PRO A 791 -38.26 -8.01 10.96
C PRO A 791 -37.18 -7.53 11.95
N TYR A 792 -37.35 -7.78 13.25
CA TYR A 792 -36.43 -7.37 14.32
C TYR A 792 -36.36 -8.45 15.41
N ASP A 793 -35.18 -8.64 16.00
CA ASP A 793 -34.94 -9.55 17.14
C ASP A 793 -35.50 -8.94 18.45
N ASP A 794 -35.36 -7.62 18.59
CA ASP A 794 -36.01 -6.81 19.64
C ASP A 794 -36.90 -5.73 18.98
N PRO A 795 -38.24 -5.93 18.94
CA PRO A 795 -39.17 -4.98 18.33
C PRO A 795 -39.14 -3.59 18.94
N ASP A 796 -38.73 -3.46 20.21
CA ASP A 796 -38.67 -2.19 20.93
C ASP A 796 -37.36 -1.42 20.65
N LYS A 797 -36.35 -2.07 20.05
CA LYS A 797 -35.02 -1.50 19.77
C LYS A 797 -34.63 -1.43 18.29
N LEU A 798 -35.42 -2.00 17.38
CA LEU A 798 -35.13 -2.06 15.93
C LEU A 798 -33.80 -2.77 15.60
N GLU A 799 -33.36 -3.70 16.44
CA GLU A 799 -32.14 -4.49 16.19
C GLU A 799 -32.41 -5.60 15.18
N HIS A 800 -31.63 -5.63 14.09
CA HIS A 800 -31.63 -6.68 13.07
C HIS A 800 -30.96 -7.94 13.62
N ASP A 801 -31.46 -9.13 13.25
CA ASP A 801 -30.82 -10.38 13.63
C ASP A 801 -29.48 -10.60 12.86
N HIS A 802 -28.66 -11.56 13.30
CA HIS A 802 -27.37 -11.81 12.66
C HIS A 802 -27.50 -12.20 11.18
N PHE A 803 -28.56 -12.90 10.82
CA PHE A 803 -28.85 -13.26 9.43
C PHE A 803 -29.08 -12.00 8.58
N ASP A 804 -29.88 -11.07 9.07
CA ASP A 804 -30.15 -9.79 8.41
C ASP A 804 -28.89 -8.91 8.36
N VAL A 805 -28.10 -8.84 9.44
CA VAL A 805 -26.82 -8.09 9.45
C VAL A 805 -25.84 -8.64 8.42
N PHE A 806 -25.64 -9.96 8.34
CA PHE A 806 -24.74 -10.54 7.35
C PHE A 806 -25.29 -10.47 5.93
N SER A 807 -26.62 -10.53 5.77
CA SER A 807 -27.29 -10.34 4.47
C SER A 807 -27.13 -8.90 3.98
N ASP A 808 -27.37 -7.90 4.84
CA ASP A 808 -27.16 -6.49 4.54
C ASP A 808 -25.70 -6.19 4.21
N LEU A 809 -24.75 -6.76 4.95
CA LEU A 809 -23.32 -6.63 4.66
C LEU A 809 -22.95 -7.26 3.31
N LYS A 810 -23.58 -8.37 2.93
CA LYS A 810 -23.32 -9.06 1.66
C LYS A 810 -23.99 -8.38 0.46
N ASP A 811 -25.17 -7.78 0.67
CA ASP A 811 -25.96 -7.09 -0.35
C ASP A 811 -25.52 -5.63 -0.52
N GLY A 812 -24.88 -5.04 0.50
CA GLY A 812 -24.06 -3.84 0.37
C GLY A 812 -22.83 -4.10 -0.51
N ASP A 813 -22.27 -3.04 -1.11
CA ASP A 813 -21.07 -3.11 -1.95
C ASP A 813 -19.80 -3.42 -1.11
N ALA A 814 -19.72 -4.63 -0.55
CA ALA A 814 -18.69 -5.08 0.37
C ALA A 814 -17.36 -5.38 -0.35
N SER A 815 -16.76 -4.35 -0.93
CA SER A 815 -15.36 -4.36 -1.34
C SER A 815 -14.47 -4.00 -0.12
N TRP A 816 -14.38 -4.90 0.86
CA TRP A 816 -13.48 -4.68 2.00
C TRP A 816 -12.02 -4.86 1.57
N ASP A 817 -11.17 -3.90 1.96
CA ASP A 817 -9.73 -4.08 1.89
C ASP A 817 -9.32 -5.08 2.98
N VAL A 818 -8.73 -6.20 2.58
CA VAL A 818 -8.37 -7.30 3.48
C VAL A 818 -6.92 -7.72 3.29
N TYR A 819 -6.27 -8.17 4.35
CA TYR A 819 -4.99 -8.86 4.29
C TYR A 819 -5.13 -10.21 3.57
N PRO A 820 -4.14 -10.62 2.73
CA PRO A 820 -4.13 -11.92 2.07
C PRO A 820 -3.70 -13.03 3.04
N VAL A 821 -4.46 -13.23 4.10
CA VAL A 821 -4.18 -14.20 5.16
C VAL A 821 -4.30 -15.64 4.68
N VAL A 822 -3.48 -16.55 5.23
CA VAL A 822 -3.63 -18.00 5.02
C VAL A 822 -4.94 -18.51 5.60
N GLU A 823 -5.63 -19.40 4.87
CA GLU A 823 -6.86 -20.02 5.33
C GLU A 823 -6.58 -21.19 6.28
N ASN A 824 -7.42 -21.35 7.31
CA ASN A 824 -7.30 -22.40 8.33
C ASN A 824 -5.86 -22.59 8.88
N PRO A 825 -5.21 -21.51 9.38
CA PRO A 825 -3.85 -21.63 9.88
C PRO A 825 -3.77 -22.51 11.13
N VAL A 826 -2.62 -23.18 11.29
CA VAL A 826 -2.28 -23.95 12.48
C VAL A 826 -0.97 -23.39 13.04
N THR A 827 -0.91 -23.10 14.34
CA THR A 827 0.27 -22.46 14.96
C THR A 827 1.58 -23.17 14.65
N SER A 828 1.58 -24.51 14.66
CA SER A 828 2.76 -25.31 14.33
C SER A 828 3.24 -25.14 12.89
N ASP A 829 2.36 -24.80 11.95
CA ASP A 829 2.76 -24.53 10.57
C ASP A 829 3.64 -23.30 10.48
N TYR A 830 3.51 -22.32 11.37
CA TYR A 830 4.40 -21.17 11.37
C TYR A 830 5.83 -21.52 11.76
N TRP A 831 6.07 -22.62 12.47
CA TRP A 831 7.43 -23.05 12.81
C TRP A 831 8.30 -23.30 11.55
N LYS A 832 7.67 -23.74 10.45
CA LYS A 832 8.35 -23.98 9.16
C LYS A 832 8.58 -22.71 8.35
N TYR A 833 7.88 -21.62 8.69
CA TYR A 833 7.98 -20.33 8.00
C TYR A 833 8.85 -19.36 8.80
N ASP A 834 8.51 -19.13 10.07
CA ASP A 834 9.23 -18.25 10.98
C ASP A 834 8.92 -18.61 12.45
N LYS A 835 9.96 -18.92 13.23
CA LYS A 835 9.85 -19.26 14.67
C LYS A 835 9.29 -18.10 15.51
N ARG A 836 9.44 -16.86 15.06
CA ARG A 836 8.87 -15.67 15.71
C ARG A 836 7.37 -15.62 15.52
N ILE A 837 6.90 -15.80 14.28
CA ILE A 837 5.46 -15.87 13.96
C ILE A 837 4.82 -17.04 14.70
N TYR A 838 5.51 -18.18 14.77
CA TYR A 838 5.10 -19.30 15.62
C TYR A 838 4.90 -18.87 17.07
N GLN A 839 5.87 -18.17 17.67
CA GLN A 839 5.81 -17.79 19.07
C GLN A 839 4.69 -16.77 19.35
N VAL A 840 4.45 -15.83 18.43
CA VAL A 840 3.32 -14.89 18.51
C VAL A 840 1.99 -15.64 18.37
N SER A 841 1.88 -16.58 17.43
CA SER A 841 0.67 -17.39 17.23
C SER A 841 0.40 -18.31 18.42
N LEU A 842 1.45 -18.85 19.06
CA LEU A 842 1.34 -19.64 20.28
C LEU A 842 0.85 -18.78 21.45
N THR A 843 1.36 -17.55 21.57
CA THR A 843 0.89 -16.58 22.56
C THR A 843 -0.57 -16.22 22.32
N PHE A 844 -0.98 -16.02 21.06
CA PHE A 844 -2.37 -15.79 20.69
C PHE A 844 -3.27 -16.95 21.14
N ASP A 845 -2.89 -18.20 20.84
CA ASP A 845 -3.64 -19.40 21.23
C ASP A 845 -3.75 -19.53 22.77
N ALA A 846 -2.66 -19.23 23.49
CA ALA A 846 -2.65 -19.22 24.97
C ALA A 846 -3.61 -18.16 25.53
N VAL A 847 -3.57 -16.94 25.01
CA VAL A 847 -4.46 -15.85 25.42
C VAL A 847 -5.92 -16.17 25.10
N TYR A 848 -6.19 -16.77 23.93
CA TYR A 848 -7.54 -17.18 23.55
C TYR A 848 -8.07 -18.26 24.50
N CYS A 849 -7.25 -19.26 24.84
CA CYS A 849 -7.60 -20.26 25.84
C CYS A 849 -7.80 -19.66 27.24
N PHE A 850 -7.04 -18.63 27.60
CA PHE A 850 -7.21 -17.90 28.85
C PHE A 850 -8.51 -17.08 28.89
N LEU A 851 -8.95 -16.53 27.76
CA LEU A 851 -10.27 -15.91 27.62
C LEU A 851 -11.38 -16.95 27.88
N LEU A 852 -11.29 -18.13 27.26
CA LEU A 852 -12.27 -19.20 27.47
C LEU A 852 -12.31 -19.65 28.94
N ARG A 853 -11.15 -19.79 29.59
CA ARG A 853 -11.07 -20.04 31.05
C ARG A 853 -11.68 -18.93 31.89
N THR A 854 -11.48 -17.67 31.50
CA THR A 854 -12.08 -16.51 32.20
C THR A 854 -13.59 -16.60 32.14
N ILE A 855 -14.16 -16.82 30.94
CA ILE A 855 -15.61 -16.92 30.75
C ILE A 855 -16.16 -18.14 31.50
N GLU A 856 -15.48 -19.29 31.43
CA GLU A 856 -15.85 -20.51 32.16
C GLU A 856 -15.93 -20.29 33.68
N THR A 857 -15.04 -19.46 34.21
CA THR A 857 -14.98 -19.14 35.65
C THR A 857 -16.21 -18.36 36.12
N LEU A 858 -16.85 -17.57 35.26
CA LEU A 858 -18.03 -16.79 35.63
C LEU A 858 -19.19 -17.67 36.10
N TRP A 859 -19.27 -18.95 35.70
CA TRP A 859 -20.26 -19.92 36.24
C TRP A 859 -19.89 -20.52 37.60
N ASN A 860 -18.79 -20.09 38.20
CA ASN A 860 -18.29 -20.58 39.49
C ASN A 860 -18.18 -19.49 40.57
N VAL A 861 -18.41 -18.22 40.22
CA VAL A 861 -18.36 -17.05 41.11
C VAL A 861 -19.79 -16.67 41.50
N ASP A 862 -20.09 -16.53 42.79
CA ASP A 862 -21.45 -16.20 43.25
C ASP A 862 -21.74 -14.70 43.34
N GLU A 863 -20.72 -13.87 43.59
CA GLU A 863 -20.89 -12.42 43.72
C GLU A 863 -20.88 -11.72 42.35
N ASP A 864 -21.91 -10.90 42.08
CA ASP A 864 -22.02 -10.15 40.82
C ASP A 864 -20.90 -9.12 40.66
N ASP A 865 -20.48 -8.43 41.72
CA ASP A 865 -19.41 -7.43 41.64
C ASP A 865 -18.06 -8.04 41.24
N ASP A 866 -17.77 -9.23 41.77
CA ASP A 866 -16.58 -10.01 41.46
C ASP A 866 -16.63 -10.54 40.02
N ARG A 867 -17.82 -10.93 39.51
CA ARG A 867 -18.05 -11.26 38.10
C ARG A 867 -17.90 -10.06 37.16
N HIS A 868 -18.46 -8.89 37.50
CA HIS A 868 -18.27 -7.65 36.74
C HIS A 868 -16.80 -7.28 36.63
N LYS A 869 -16.03 -7.51 37.70
CA LYS A 869 -14.58 -7.28 37.69
C LYS A 869 -13.87 -8.18 36.68
N LEU A 870 -14.17 -9.48 36.65
CA LEU A 870 -13.61 -10.41 35.65
C LEU A 870 -14.04 -10.04 34.22
N ILE A 871 -15.25 -9.54 34.03
CA ILE A 871 -15.74 -9.11 32.71
C ILE A 871 -15.00 -7.85 32.22
N LEU A 872 -14.88 -6.84 33.07
CA LEU A 872 -14.25 -5.56 32.71
C LEU A 872 -12.72 -5.63 32.65
N GLU A 873 -12.08 -6.28 33.62
CA GLU A 873 -10.62 -6.32 33.73
C GLU A 873 -10.01 -7.48 32.90
N ASN A 874 -10.63 -8.67 32.90
CA ASN A 874 -10.13 -9.80 32.10
C ASN A 874 -10.77 -9.90 30.72
N MET A 875 -12.08 -10.14 30.60
CA MET A 875 -12.66 -10.43 29.28
C MET A 875 -12.43 -9.29 28.29
N TYR A 876 -12.71 -8.05 28.69
CA TYR A 876 -12.48 -6.88 27.85
C TYR A 876 -10.98 -6.60 27.65
N GLY A 877 -10.19 -6.66 28.72
CA GLY A 877 -8.73 -6.49 28.66
C GLY A 877 -8.08 -7.47 27.67
N ILE A 878 -8.50 -8.74 27.69
CA ILE A 878 -8.04 -9.78 26.78
C ILE A 878 -8.53 -9.53 25.35
N MET A 879 -9.83 -9.32 25.13
CA MET A 879 -10.39 -9.19 23.78
C MET A 879 -9.86 -7.95 23.04
N MET A 880 -9.82 -6.81 23.73
CA MET A 880 -9.49 -5.52 23.14
C MET A 880 -8.02 -5.15 23.30
N GLY A 881 -7.44 -5.42 24.47
CA GLY A 881 -6.06 -5.03 24.78
C GLY A 881 -5.01 -6.09 24.44
N VAL A 882 -5.41 -7.34 24.14
CA VAL A 882 -4.46 -8.43 23.85
C VAL A 882 -4.76 -9.15 22.52
N LEU A 883 -5.89 -9.84 22.38
CA LEU A 883 -6.21 -10.64 21.19
C LEU A 883 -6.27 -9.79 19.93
N THR A 884 -6.98 -8.66 19.96
CA THR A 884 -7.09 -7.80 18.78
C THR A 884 -5.74 -7.23 18.33
N PRO A 885 -4.91 -6.63 19.21
CA PRO A 885 -3.55 -6.22 18.86
C PRO A 885 -2.66 -7.36 18.37
N LEU A 886 -2.68 -8.54 19.02
CA LEU A 886 -1.91 -9.71 18.58
C LEU A 886 -2.39 -10.24 17.21
N ALA A 887 -3.70 -10.22 16.95
CA ALA A 887 -4.25 -10.61 15.65
C ALA A 887 -3.81 -9.65 14.56
N LYS A 888 -3.88 -8.33 14.81
CA LYS A 888 -3.36 -7.29 13.89
C LYS A 888 -1.87 -7.46 13.63
N PHE A 889 -1.11 -7.79 14.67
CA PHE A 889 0.30 -8.10 14.55
C PHE A 889 0.51 -9.33 13.66
N LEU A 890 -0.22 -10.42 13.86
CA LEU A 890 -0.13 -11.63 13.03
C LEU A 890 -0.48 -11.36 11.56
N VAL A 891 -1.60 -10.69 11.27
CA VAL A 891 -2.02 -10.40 9.87
C VAL A 891 -1.12 -9.42 9.15
N SER A 892 -0.25 -8.70 9.86
CA SER A 892 0.82 -7.91 9.25
C SER A 892 2.07 -8.74 8.93
N GLN A 893 2.27 -9.92 9.55
CA GLN A 893 3.47 -10.73 9.32
C GLN A 893 3.37 -11.49 7.98
N PRO A 894 4.37 -11.39 7.09
CA PRO A 894 4.43 -12.20 5.88
C PRO A 894 4.77 -13.66 6.19
N ILE A 895 4.21 -14.59 5.42
CA ILE A 895 4.54 -16.02 5.50
C ILE A 895 4.82 -16.58 4.09
N GLY A 896 5.97 -17.25 3.96
CA GLY A 896 6.39 -17.87 2.71
C GLY A 896 6.55 -16.90 1.52
N PRO A 897 6.79 -17.42 0.31
CA PRO A 897 7.11 -16.60 -0.87
C PRO A 897 5.89 -16.05 -1.62
N SER A 898 4.67 -16.44 -1.24
CA SER A 898 3.42 -16.21 -2.00
C SER A 898 2.65 -14.94 -1.62
N ASN A 899 3.30 -13.94 -1.00
CA ASN A 899 2.66 -12.71 -0.50
C ASN A 899 1.48 -12.98 0.47
N GLN A 900 1.46 -14.15 1.11
CA GLN A 900 0.47 -14.50 2.13
C GLN A 900 0.87 -13.89 3.48
N ARG A 901 -0.13 -13.58 4.31
CA ARG A 901 0.08 -13.11 5.68
C ARG A 901 -0.29 -14.20 6.70
N ALA A 902 0.38 -14.20 7.85
CA ALA A 902 -0.03 -15.01 8.98
C ALA A 902 -1.42 -14.57 9.46
N ALA A 903 -2.06 -15.39 10.27
CA ALA A 903 -3.33 -15.09 10.89
C ALA A 903 -3.52 -15.90 12.17
N PRO A 904 -4.42 -15.48 13.06
CA PRO A 904 -4.71 -16.19 14.29
C PRO A 904 -5.26 -17.60 14.03
N CYS A 905 -4.77 -18.58 14.81
CA CYS A 905 -5.15 -19.98 14.63
C CYS A 905 -6.34 -20.41 15.49
N PHE A 906 -6.58 -19.73 16.62
CA PHE A 906 -7.58 -20.12 17.62
C PHE A 906 -7.38 -21.58 18.08
N GLY A 907 -6.12 -21.99 18.20
CA GLY A 907 -5.70 -23.33 18.57
C GLY A 907 -5.80 -23.61 20.06
N TYR A 908 -5.94 -24.89 20.42
CA TYR A 908 -5.94 -25.32 21.82
C TYR A 908 -4.52 -25.23 22.40
N TYR A 909 -4.37 -24.46 23.48
CA TYR A 909 -3.14 -24.34 24.26
C TYR A 909 -3.29 -25.10 25.58
N GLU A 910 -2.44 -26.10 25.85
CA GLU A 910 -2.48 -26.92 27.07
C GLU A 910 -1.72 -26.21 28.21
N PHE A 911 -2.45 -25.65 29.19
CA PHE A 911 -1.85 -25.09 30.40
C PHE A 911 -1.33 -26.23 31.28
N LYS A 912 -0.08 -26.12 31.72
CA LYS A 912 0.59 -27.14 32.54
C LYS A 912 0.25 -26.97 34.01
N ASP A 913 0.19 -28.10 34.73
CA ASP A 913 0.10 -28.10 36.18
C ASP A 913 1.37 -27.55 36.83
N GLY A 914 1.22 -26.79 37.92
CA GLY A 914 2.34 -26.30 38.74
C GLY A 914 2.55 -24.77 38.71
N GLU A 915 2.02 -24.08 37.70
CA GLU A 915 2.01 -22.62 37.58
C GLU A 915 0.62 -22.13 37.16
N THR A 916 0.28 -20.88 37.48
CA THR A 916 -1.05 -20.33 37.11
C THR A 916 -1.14 -20.11 35.60
N GLU A 917 -2.35 -20.15 35.04
CA GLU A 917 -2.55 -19.94 33.60
C GLU A 917 -2.11 -18.54 33.18
N LEU A 918 -2.37 -17.52 34.00
CA LEU A 918 -1.90 -16.16 33.73
C LEU A 918 -0.38 -16.09 33.68
N LYS A 919 0.31 -16.78 34.61
CA LYS A 919 1.78 -16.84 34.60
C LYS A 919 2.30 -17.48 33.30
N GLN A 920 1.67 -18.56 32.85
CA GLN A 920 2.02 -19.19 31.57
C GLN A 920 1.75 -18.26 30.37
N VAL A 921 0.65 -17.50 30.36
CA VAL A 921 0.38 -16.48 29.33
C VAL A 921 1.45 -15.37 29.35
N GLN A 922 1.83 -14.90 30.55
CA GLN A 922 2.91 -13.92 30.73
C GLN A 922 4.25 -14.46 30.22
N ASP A 923 4.53 -15.74 30.45
CA ASP A 923 5.76 -16.39 30.00
C ASP A 923 5.78 -16.59 28.49
N GLU A 924 4.67 -16.94 27.86
CA GLU A 924 4.56 -17.01 26.40
C GLU A 924 4.71 -15.62 25.75
N MET A 925 4.13 -14.57 26.36
CA MET A 925 4.31 -13.20 25.90
C MET A 925 5.75 -12.72 26.09
N GLN A 926 6.38 -13.05 27.23
CA GLN A 926 7.78 -12.75 27.47
C GLN A 926 8.67 -13.53 26.51
N ALA A 927 8.33 -14.78 26.17
CA ALA A 927 9.03 -15.57 25.16
C ALA A 927 8.87 -14.96 23.76
N THR A 928 7.69 -14.43 23.42
CA THR A 928 7.47 -13.62 22.21
C THR A 928 8.42 -12.43 22.18
N ILE A 929 8.39 -11.58 23.21
CA ILE A 929 9.28 -10.42 23.31
C ILE A 929 10.76 -10.83 23.26
N ASN A 930 11.15 -11.88 23.98
CA ASN A 930 12.53 -12.38 23.98
C ASN A 930 12.98 -12.89 22.61
N THR A 931 12.08 -13.51 21.85
CA THR A 931 12.36 -14.00 20.49
C THR A 931 12.58 -12.82 19.54
N TYR A 932 11.89 -11.70 19.77
CA TYR A 932 12.11 -10.44 19.06
C TYR A 932 13.28 -9.60 19.64
N LEU A 933 13.73 -9.83 20.88
CA LEU A 933 14.87 -9.13 21.52
C LEU A 933 16.24 -9.80 21.29
N LYS A 934 16.30 -11.11 21.00
CA LYS A 934 17.57 -11.90 20.87
C LYS A 934 18.51 -11.48 19.72
N ILE A 935 18.22 -10.35 19.06
CA ILE A 935 18.97 -9.73 17.97
C ILE A 935 20.42 -9.37 18.34
N THR A 936 20.75 -9.23 19.63
CA THR A 936 22.11 -8.83 20.05
C THR A 936 23.18 -9.93 19.92
N ALA A 937 22.82 -11.14 19.51
CA ALA A 937 23.76 -12.27 19.37
C ALA A 937 23.89 -12.85 17.95
N GLU A 938 23.21 -12.29 16.93
CA GLU A 938 23.31 -12.75 15.54
C GLU A 938 23.98 -11.68 14.65
N THR A 939 24.72 -12.12 13.64
CA THR A 939 25.60 -11.28 12.81
C THR A 939 24.85 -10.18 12.06
N GLN A 940 25.54 -9.07 11.75
CA GLN A 940 25.03 -7.87 11.05
C GLN A 940 24.19 -8.16 9.80
N ASP A 941 24.39 -9.29 9.12
CA ASP A 941 23.66 -9.70 7.92
C ASP A 941 22.27 -10.33 8.20
N GLN A 942 21.99 -10.79 9.42
CA GLN A 942 20.71 -11.42 9.81
C GLN A 942 19.71 -10.43 10.44
N VAL A 943 20.20 -9.28 10.92
CA VAL A 943 19.38 -8.22 11.53
C VAL A 943 18.75 -7.31 10.45
N ALA A 944 19.29 -7.30 9.25
CA ALA A 944 19.04 -6.30 8.21
C ALA A 944 17.78 -6.50 7.33
N VAL A 945 16.78 -7.29 7.77
CA VAL A 945 15.60 -7.61 6.92
C VAL A 945 14.25 -7.32 7.60
N HIS A 946 14.20 -7.09 8.92
CA HIS A 946 13.00 -6.62 9.60
C HIS A 946 13.39 -5.67 10.73
N ASP A 947 12.80 -4.46 10.76
CA ASP A 947 12.95 -3.54 11.88
C ASP A 947 12.03 -4.02 13.03
N TYR A 948 12.64 -4.65 14.03
CA TYR A 948 11.91 -5.21 15.17
C TYR A 948 11.64 -4.16 16.27
N GLY A 949 12.17 -2.94 16.15
CA GLY A 949 11.89 -1.84 17.09
C GLY A 949 10.39 -1.50 17.15
N PRO A 950 9.76 -1.16 16.01
CA PRO A 950 8.32 -0.92 15.92
C PRO A 950 7.45 -2.14 16.26
N MET A 951 7.97 -3.34 15.99
CA MET A 951 7.30 -4.59 16.40
C MET A 951 7.30 -4.75 17.92
N LEU A 952 8.42 -4.43 18.59
CA LEU A 952 8.52 -4.41 20.05
C LEU A 952 7.66 -3.29 20.65
N GLU A 953 7.56 -2.12 20.01
CA GLU A 953 6.65 -1.04 20.42
C GLU A 953 5.17 -1.46 20.36
N THR A 954 4.81 -2.40 19.47
CA THR A 954 3.46 -2.99 19.44
C THR A 954 3.29 -4.07 20.52
N LEU A 955 4.33 -4.87 20.79
CA LEU A 955 4.27 -5.98 21.75
C LEU A 955 4.35 -5.55 23.22
N LEU A 956 5.06 -4.45 23.54
CA LEU A 956 5.22 -4.00 24.93
C LEU A 956 3.91 -3.53 25.59
N PRO A 957 3.03 -2.73 24.95
CA PRO A 957 1.72 -2.38 25.50
C PRO A 957 0.81 -3.61 25.72
N ILE A 958 0.92 -4.61 24.85
CA ILE A 958 0.21 -5.89 24.99
C ILE A 958 0.70 -6.63 26.25
N GLN A 959 2.02 -6.66 26.48
CA GLN A 959 2.59 -7.24 27.69
C GLN A 959 2.13 -6.51 28.96
N THR A 960 2.09 -5.17 28.95
CA THR A 960 1.55 -4.39 30.08
C THR A 960 0.11 -4.79 30.38
N THR A 961 -0.73 -4.87 29.33
CA THR A 961 -2.12 -5.31 29.49
C THR A 961 -2.21 -6.72 30.09
N ILE A 962 -1.41 -7.68 29.60
CA ILE A 962 -1.35 -9.05 30.13
C ILE A 962 -0.93 -9.06 31.60
N ASN A 963 0.03 -8.21 31.99
CA ASN A 963 0.51 -8.13 33.37
C ASN A 963 -0.54 -7.61 34.35
N ASP A 964 -1.49 -6.80 33.88
CA ASP A 964 -2.57 -6.22 34.67
C ASP A 964 -3.82 -7.12 34.75
N LEU A 965 -3.85 -8.25 34.04
CA LEU A 965 -4.97 -9.21 34.10
C LEU A 965 -5.05 -9.90 35.48
N ILE A 966 -6.26 -10.29 35.85
CA ILE A 966 -6.57 -11.05 37.06
C ILE A 966 -6.20 -12.52 36.84
N ASP A 967 -5.42 -13.06 37.78
CA ASP A 967 -5.13 -14.49 37.86
C ASP A 967 -6.35 -15.29 38.32
N ILE A 968 -6.90 -16.12 37.42
CA ILE A 968 -8.13 -16.89 37.63
C ILE A 968 -8.00 -17.87 38.80
N GLN A 969 -6.91 -18.64 38.87
CA GLN A 969 -6.69 -19.60 39.95
C GLN A 969 -6.57 -18.94 41.32
N THR A 970 -5.97 -17.75 41.37
CA THR A 970 -5.84 -16.96 42.61
C THR A 970 -7.18 -16.36 43.01
N PHE A 971 -7.98 -15.94 42.04
CA PHE A 971 -9.35 -15.47 42.23
C PHE A 971 -10.25 -16.58 42.80
N GLU A 972 -10.25 -17.76 42.18
CA GLU A 972 -10.99 -18.95 42.64
C GLU A 972 -10.58 -19.36 44.08
N LYS A 973 -9.28 -19.28 44.43
CA LYS A 973 -8.79 -19.56 45.79
C LYS A 973 -9.24 -18.51 46.82
N ARG A 974 -9.33 -17.23 46.43
CA ARG A 974 -9.82 -16.13 47.29
C ARG A 974 -11.30 -16.32 47.61
N ASP A 975 -12.07 -16.75 46.62
CA ASP A 975 -13.51 -16.96 46.75
C ASP A 975 -13.83 -18.17 47.66
N VAL A 976 -13.07 -19.26 47.50
CA VAL A 976 -13.12 -20.44 48.39
C VAL A 976 -12.71 -20.10 49.83
N ALA A 977 -11.78 -19.16 50.04
CA ALA A 977 -11.38 -18.69 51.37
C ALA A 977 -12.43 -17.77 52.01
N ARG A 978 -13.14 -16.95 51.22
CA ARG A 978 -14.27 -16.11 51.65
C ARG A 978 -15.47 -16.97 52.08
N THR A 979 -15.84 -17.98 51.28
CA THR A 979 -16.92 -18.92 51.63
C THR A 979 -16.59 -19.75 52.88
N LYS A 980 -15.31 -20.04 53.17
CA LYS A 980 -14.89 -20.67 54.43
C LYS A 980 -14.96 -19.74 55.66
N ASN A 981 -14.89 -18.41 55.47
CA ASN A 981 -14.88 -17.43 56.56
C ASN A 981 -16.27 -16.91 56.95
N VAL A 982 -17.37 -17.41 56.35
CA VAL A 982 -18.73 -17.14 56.83
C VAL A 982 -19.05 -18.07 58.02
N LYS A 983 -18.47 -17.75 59.17
CA LYS A 983 -18.99 -18.14 60.49
C LYS A 983 -19.02 -16.92 61.41
N LEU A 984 -20.25 -16.46 61.66
CA LEU A 984 -20.75 -15.74 62.85
C LEU A 984 -19.81 -14.78 63.60
N ALA A 985 -20.09 -13.48 63.55
CA ALA A 985 -20.55 -12.67 64.70
C ALA A 985 -20.54 -11.17 64.34
N GLY A 986 -21.60 -10.46 64.74
CA GLY A 986 -21.86 -9.08 64.34
C GLY A 986 -20.91 -8.03 64.91
N ALA A 987 -20.82 -6.92 64.19
CA ALA A 987 -20.51 -5.59 64.72
C ALA A 987 -21.01 -4.53 63.72
N GLU A 988 -21.85 -3.63 64.20
CA GLU A 988 -22.23 -2.40 63.49
C GLU A 988 -21.01 -1.47 63.33
N SER A 989 -20.91 -0.75 62.21
CA SER A 989 -20.31 0.59 62.24
C SER A 989 -20.84 1.48 61.13
N ARG A 990 -21.19 2.69 61.54
CA ARG A 990 -21.84 3.79 60.81
C ARG A 990 -20.90 4.52 59.85
N GLY A 991 -21.44 4.89 58.69
CA GLY A 991 -21.51 6.26 58.17
C GLY A 991 -20.26 6.93 57.58
N ALA A 992 -20.38 7.39 56.33
CA ALA A 992 -20.11 8.78 55.94
C ALA A 992 -20.67 9.06 54.53
N LYS A 993 -21.75 9.86 54.46
CA LYS A 993 -22.18 10.61 53.26
C LYS A 993 -21.48 11.97 53.28
N GLY A 994 -21.02 12.46 52.12
CA GLY A 994 -20.93 13.91 51.90
C GLY A 994 -19.83 14.38 50.95
N PHE A 995 -20.25 15.17 49.95
CA PHE A 995 -19.52 16.17 49.15
C PHE A 995 -18.57 15.63 48.05
N ALA A 996 -18.55 16.15 46.82
CA ALA A 996 -19.08 17.38 46.25
C ALA A 996 -19.32 17.27 44.72
N GLN A 997 -20.35 17.98 44.23
CA GLN A 997 -20.46 18.47 42.86
C GLN A 997 -19.58 19.71 42.68
N GLY A 998 -19.01 19.89 41.47
CA GLY A 998 -18.77 21.21 40.86
C GLY A 998 -17.31 21.62 40.63
N SER A 999 -16.78 21.39 39.43
CA SER A 999 -16.43 22.41 38.41
C SER A 999 -16.11 21.72 37.08
#